data_AF-A0A252DCV8-F1
#
_entry.id   AF-A0A252DCV8-F1
#
_cell.length_a   1.000
_cell.length_b   1.000
_cell.length_c   1.000
_cell.angle_alpha   90.00
_cell.angle_beta   90.00
_cell.angle_gamma   90.00
#
_symmetry.space_group_name_H-M   'P 1'
#
loop_
_entity.id
_entity.type
_entity.pdbx_description
1 polymer ?
#
loop_
_entity_poly.entity_id
_entity_poly.type
_entity_poly.pdbx_seq_one_letter_code
_entity_poly.pdbx_strand_id
1 'polypeptide(L)'
;MTPTVQIAPELCQAVFNERINDAVIDGWQLMDAQLYDQALKIYHQALNSAALLNSPEREYVILNIIRDERFVLQPLTQLPRQEQDKWIEWLGKVQQYALNLGENSSLALTRSGLSLDIAQHLEQVAKGYQILGRTDLATIALQKATQAASQIPEAVNRANEFIQLATQWLQFSDKAEAQQALTQALAAVSQIPTDDPYAQWNYLYSIASLYIQVGEPQRALKLTENIGSEYYPNAIRQEVVRDAVKRGDLHFAQAVTAKIQGAEYQANALVQMAVYWATHHQVRRGNRLFAQALKRVAKDERAEALQSTLIQTYQTSGQLTIALNAAQRLTQDEPKALALGVIAVAYAKAKQSQQMQQVLAQLTGLIQSETAVNNVGYVNNILQAAVEAEQYNLAIAILNVVQNNADFLSKPGWYRQIVQAPLRSQHLDKALELAKQIPNDVWPEERNSSLQEIAIAYANAKQWSQANEVVTQIENTSFTPYQVLTQAELAAIAPTPEQFTTLIQAAIAQAQALEPIQQKALALAAIASAYLRSGNEEQTQSFLQQAIQKLQQVEDEEYRGRLLSQITDYLIQKRQYTAALTIAQANPVSYLRQSSYDTIFQQALPAYGFYVALQVVELDTIPDTQATKLLAIAKTYAQLGRNEDAIVLLDRAFEVAQKIADPESRMIQVSEYTEVPDESDRAHQYTRLVKQYVALERPDKAQQVVEKAQDTSLRDYLQAWIHC
;
A
#
# COMPACT_ATOMS: atom_id res chain seq x y z
N MET A 1 40.58 -12.39 -40.35
CA MET A 1 40.94 -12.73 -38.96
C MET A 1 40.61 -11.51 -38.11
N THR A 2 39.38 -11.42 -37.63
CA THR A 2 39.00 -10.44 -36.61
C THR A 2 39.76 -10.81 -35.33
N PRO A 3 40.45 -9.88 -34.67
CA PRO A 3 41.09 -10.18 -33.40
C PRO A 3 40.00 -10.58 -32.41
N THR A 4 40.10 -11.78 -31.83
CA THR A 4 39.26 -12.19 -30.71
C THR A 4 39.50 -11.21 -29.57
N VAL A 5 38.52 -10.34 -29.33
CA VAL A 5 38.53 -9.44 -28.17
C VAL A 5 38.61 -10.32 -26.92
N GLN A 6 39.71 -10.20 -26.18
CA GLN A 6 39.94 -10.99 -24.97
C GLN A 6 39.36 -10.22 -23.77
N ILE A 7 38.19 -10.66 -23.29
CA ILE A 7 37.47 -10.02 -22.18
C ILE A 7 37.85 -10.73 -20.88
N ALA A 8 38.15 -9.96 -19.83
CA ALA A 8 38.49 -10.52 -18.54
C ALA A 8 37.30 -11.32 -17.96
N PRO A 9 37.50 -12.56 -17.48
CA PRO A 9 36.42 -13.37 -16.89
C PRO A 9 35.69 -12.67 -15.75
N GLU A 10 36.40 -11.83 -14.97
CA GLU A 10 35.85 -11.04 -13.87
C GLU A 10 34.82 -10.01 -14.38
N LEU A 11 35.08 -9.38 -15.53
CA LEU A 11 34.14 -8.44 -16.16
C LEU A 11 32.89 -9.16 -16.65
N CYS A 12 33.02 -10.37 -17.23
CA CYS A 12 31.85 -11.15 -17.61
C CYS A 12 30.99 -11.53 -16.40
N GLN A 13 31.59 -11.90 -15.27
CA GLN A 13 30.85 -12.17 -14.03
C GLN A 13 30.11 -10.93 -13.52
N ALA A 14 30.73 -9.74 -13.59
CA ALA A 14 30.08 -8.49 -13.24
C ALA A 14 28.87 -8.19 -14.17
N VAL A 15 29.04 -8.34 -15.48
CA VAL A 15 27.96 -8.16 -16.47
C VAL A 15 26.81 -9.13 -16.25
N PHE A 16 27.07 -10.41 -15.96
CA PHE A 16 26.02 -11.37 -15.65
C PHE A 16 25.22 -10.96 -14.41
N ASN A 17 25.90 -10.55 -13.34
CA ASN A 17 25.24 -10.06 -12.13
C ASN A 17 24.38 -8.82 -12.42
N GLU A 18 24.89 -7.88 -13.20
CA GLU A 18 24.14 -6.68 -13.56
C GLU A 18 22.94 -6.96 -14.47
N ARG A 19 23.07 -7.84 -15.47
CA ARG A 19 21.94 -8.27 -16.32
C ARG A 19 20.80 -8.83 -15.48
N ILE A 20 21.13 -9.56 -14.42
CA ILE A 20 20.14 -10.11 -13.50
C ILE A 20 19.46 -8.99 -12.70
N ASN A 21 20.23 -8.05 -12.16
CA ASN A 21 19.68 -6.90 -11.43
C ASN A 21 18.79 -6.02 -12.33
N ASP A 22 19.25 -5.73 -13.55
CA ASP A 22 18.50 -4.95 -14.54
C ASP A 22 17.19 -5.68 -14.92
N ALA A 23 17.23 -6.99 -15.15
CA ALA A 23 16.05 -7.80 -15.42
C ALA A 23 15.06 -7.84 -14.24
N VAL A 24 15.57 -7.91 -13.00
CA VAL A 24 14.74 -7.84 -11.79
C VAL A 24 13.98 -6.51 -11.71
N ILE A 25 14.66 -5.39 -11.94
CA ILE A 25 14.07 -4.05 -11.95
C ILE A 25 13.06 -3.90 -13.09
N ASP A 26 13.43 -4.33 -14.29
CA ASP A 26 12.57 -4.23 -15.48
C ASP A 26 11.29 -5.07 -15.33
N GLY A 27 11.43 -6.27 -14.76
CA GLY A 27 10.27 -7.08 -14.41
C GLY A 27 9.32 -6.37 -13.44
N TRP A 28 9.83 -5.67 -12.41
CA TRP A 28 8.96 -4.90 -11.50
C TRP A 28 8.22 -3.77 -12.21
N GLN A 29 8.90 -3.05 -13.11
CA GLN A 29 8.26 -2.01 -13.90
C GLN A 29 7.15 -2.57 -14.81
N LEU A 30 7.39 -3.74 -15.42
CA LEU A 30 6.39 -4.44 -16.22
C LEU A 30 5.21 -4.93 -15.37
N MET A 31 5.45 -5.38 -14.14
CA MET A 31 4.42 -5.74 -13.17
C MET A 31 3.51 -4.56 -12.83
N ASP A 32 4.09 -3.39 -12.54
CA ASP A 32 3.35 -2.15 -12.26
C ASP A 32 2.53 -1.71 -13.49
N ALA A 33 3.06 -1.95 -14.68
CA ALA A 33 2.37 -1.71 -15.96
C ALA A 33 1.36 -2.82 -16.34
N GLN A 34 1.17 -3.84 -15.49
CA GLN A 34 0.26 -4.98 -15.73
C GLN A 34 0.64 -5.85 -16.95
N LEU A 35 1.91 -5.84 -17.37
CA LEU A 35 2.46 -6.62 -18.49
C LEU A 35 3.07 -7.95 -17.98
N TYR A 36 2.22 -8.79 -17.39
CA TYR A 36 2.62 -9.95 -16.60
C TYR A 36 3.40 -11.04 -17.37
N ASP A 37 3.02 -11.34 -18.61
CA ASP A 37 3.73 -12.33 -19.44
C ASP A 37 5.14 -11.85 -19.80
N GLN A 38 5.30 -10.55 -20.07
CA GLN A 38 6.60 -9.96 -20.37
C GLN A 38 7.49 -9.94 -19.12
N ALA A 39 6.92 -9.62 -17.95
CA ALA A 39 7.64 -9.71 -16.68
C ALA A 39 8.19 -11.12 -16.44
N LEU A 40 7.36 -12.17 -16.62
CA LEU A 40 7.80 -13.57 -16.48
C LEU A 40 8.89 -13.96 -17.47
N LYS A 41 8.83 -13.50 -18.72
CA LYS A 41 9.91 -13.71 -19.70
C LYS A 41 11.22 -13.09 -19.26
N ILE A 42 11.19 -11.87 -18.72
CA ILE A 42 12.38 -11.19 -18.20
C ILE A 42 12.96 -11.95 -17.00
N TYR A 43 12.13 -12.39 -16.05
CA TYR A 43 12.62 -13.19 -14.91
C TYR A 43 13.18 -14.55 -15.33
N HIS A 44 12.58 -15.17 -16.33
CA HIS A 44 13.11 -16.40 -16.92
C HIS A 44 14.49 -16.17 -17.56
N GLN A 45 14.68 -15.06 -18.27
CA GLN A 45 15.99 -14.67 -18.82
C GLN A 45 17.01 -14.42 -17.71
N ALA A 46 16.62 -13.74 -16.63
CA ALA A 46 17.48 -13.51 -15.47
C ALA A 46 17.99 -14.84 -14.88
N LEU A 47 17.13 -15.86 -14.77
CA LEU A 47 17.53 -17.18 -14.28
C LEU A 47 18.47 -17.92 -15.23
N ASN A 48 18.34 -17.72 -16.55
CA ASN A 48 19.33 -18.24 -17.50
C ASN A 48 20.68 -17.54 -17.34
N SER A 49 20.71 -16.23 -17.11
CA SER A 49 21.95 -15.49 -16.79
C SER A 49 22.55 -15.93 -15.46
N ALA A 50 21.74 -16.25 -14.46
CA ALA A 50 22.22 -16.77 -13.17
C ALA A 50 22.99 -18.09 -13.33
N ALA A 51 22.60 -18.95 -14.27
CA ALA A 51 23.31 -20.21 -14.56
C ALA A 51 24.77 -20.00 -15.06
N LEU A 52 25.11 -18.79 -15.53
CA LEU A 52 26.45 -18.42 -16.01
C LEU A 52 27.36 -17.87 -14.89
N LEU A 53 26.81 -17.61 -13.70
CA LEU A 53 27.57 -17.14 -12.54
C LEU A 53 28.41 -18.24 -11.90
N ASN A 54 29.46 -17.87 -11.18
CA ASN A 54 30.25 -18.79 -10.36
C ASN A 54 29.43 -19.37 -9.18
N SER A 55 29.89 -20.50 -8.61
CA SER A 55 29.07 -21.39 -7.77
C SER A 55 28.39 -20.73 -6.55
N PRO A 56 29.04 -19.93 -5.69
CA PRO A 56 28.35 -19.36 -4.54
C PRO A 56 27.40 -18.21 -4.92
N GLU A 57 27.74 -17.37 -5.91
CA GLU A 57 26.90 -16.27 -6.38
C GLU A 57 25.66 -16.79 -7.13
N ARG A 58 25.84 -17.83 -7.95
CA ARG A 58 24.76 -18.52 -8.68
C ARG A 58 23.67 -19.01 -7.74
N GLU A 59 24.05 -19.72 -6.69
CA GLU A 59 23.10 -20.30 -5.72
C GLU A 59 22.27 -19.21 -5.03
N TYR A 60 22.94 -18.15 -4.57
CA TYR A 60 22.29 -17.01 -3.92
C TYR A 60 21.29 -16.28 -4.84
N VAL A 61 21.68 -16.02 -6.08
CA VAL A 61 20.86 -15.28 -7.05
C VAL A 61 19.65 -16.08 -7.49
N ILE A 62 19.83 -17.38 -7.78
CA ILE A 62 18.74 -18.30 -8.12
C ILE A 62 17.70 -18.29 -6.99
N LEU A 63 18.15 -18.49 -5.74
CA LEU A 63 17.24 -18.49 -4.58
C LEU A 63 16.51 -17.17 -4.41
N ASN A 64 17.16 -16.01 -4.59
CA ASN A 64 16.50 -14.72 -4.45
C ASN A 64 15.40 -14.46 -5.51
N ILE A 65 15.66 -14.78 -6.77
CA ILE A 65 14.66 -14.60 -7.85
C ILE A 65 13.47 -15.55 -7.65
N ILE A 66 13.73 -16.75 -7.12
CA ILE A 66 12.72 -17.78 -6.94
C ILE A 66 11.91 -17.58 -5.66
N ARG A 67 12.55 -17.04 -4.60
CA ARG A 67 11.95 -16.80 -3.27
C ARG A 67 10.85 -15.74 -3.30
N ASP A 68 11.03 -14.67 -4.06
CA ASP A 68 10.11 -13.53 -4.01
C ASP A 68 8.85 -13.81 -4.85
N GLU A 69 7.71 -13.92 -4.17
CA GLU A 69 6.41 -14.16 -4.79
C GLU A 69 6.07 -13.14 -5.88
N ARG A 70 6.62 -11.92 -5.79
CA ARG A 70 6.39 -10.85 -6.75
C ARG A 70 6.97 -11.15 -8.13
N PHE A 71 8.05 -11.92 -8.19
CA PHE A 71 8.70 -12.23 -9.46
C PHE A 71 7.94 -13.30 -10.25
N VAL A 72 7.50 -14.37 -9.59
CA VAL A 72 6.96 -15.51 -10.32
C VAL A 72 5.48 -15.77 -10.03
N LEU A 73 5.04 -15.72 -8.77
CA LEU A 73 3.66 -16.10 -8.43
C LEU A 73 2.67 -14.98 -8.77
N GLN A 74 2.98 -13.72 -8.44
CA GLN A 74 2.10 -12.59 -8.71
C GLN A 74 1.76 -12.45 -10.21
N PRO A 75 2.70 -12.37 -11.16
CA PRO A 75 2.35 -12.29 -12.58
C PRO A 75 1.58 -13.53 -13.05
N LEU A 76 1.95 -14.71 -12.56
CA LEU A 76 1.32 -15.98 -12.97
C LEU A 76 -0.18 -16.00 -12.64
N THR A 77 -0.60 -15.42 -11.51
CA THR A 77 -2.03 -15.30 -11.14
C THR A 77 -2.86 -14.47 -12.10
N GLN A 78 -2.21 -13.59 -12.87
CA GLN A 78 -2.88 -12.67 -13.79
C GLN A 78 -2.97 -13.23 -15.22
N LEU A 79 -2.30 -14.35 -15.51
CA LEU A 79 -2.31 -14.98 -16.83
C LEU A 79 -3.48 -15.95 -17.03
N PRO A 80 -3.93 -16.18 -18.28
CA PRO A 80 -4.87 -17.24 -18.62
C PRO A 80 -4.33 -18.63 -18.26
N ARG A 81 -5.23 -19.56 -17.92
CA ARG A 81 -4.89 -20.91 -17.43
C ARG A 81 -3.90 -21.69 -18.32
N GLN A 82 -4.03 -21.57 -19.64
CA GLN A 82 -3.14 -22.26 -20.60
C GLN A 82 -1.70 -21.71 -20.58
N GLU A 83 -1.54 -20.41 -20.32
CA GLU A 83 -0.22 -19.80 -20.19
C GLU A 83 0.39 -20.11 -18.83
N GLN A 84 -0.44 -20.21 -17.79
CA GLN A 84 0.01 -20.64 -16.47
C GLN A 84 0.68 -22.01 -16.51
N ASP A 85 0.09 -22.99 -17.21
CA ASP A 85 0.60 -24.36 -17.22
C ASP A 85 2.03 -24.46 -17.79
N LYS A 86 2.39 -23.60 -18.76
CA LYS A 86 3.76 -23.52 -19.31
C LYS A 86 4.77 -23.08 -18.24
N TRP A 87 4.40 -22.06 -17.45
CA TRP A 87 5.25 -21.52 -16.40
C TRP A 87 5.29 -22.42 -15.16
N ILE A 88 4.21 -23.14 -14.85
CA ILE A 88 4.15 -24.12 -13.75
C ILE A 88 5.10 -25.31 -14.01
N GLU A 89 5.18 -25.81 -15.24
CA GLU A 89 6.14 -26.89 -15.56
C GLU A 89 7.58 -26.44 -15.32
N TRP A 90 7.92 -25.21 -15.74
CA TRP A 90 9.23 -24.62 -15.50
C TRP A 90 9.50 -24.41 -14.01
N LEU A 91 8.55 -23.87 -13.26
CA LEU A 91 8.63 -23.73 -11.79
C LEU A 91 8.90 -25.06 -11.09
N GLY A 92 8.25 -26.14 -11.53
CA GLY A 92 8.51 -27.48 -11.00
C GLY A 92 9.96 -27.94 -11.19
N LYS A 93 10.56 -27.64 -12.34
CA LYS A 93 11.99 -27.94 -12.61
C LYS A 93 12.92 -27.11 -11.71
N VAL A 94 12.59 -25.84 -11.55
CA VAL A 94 13.32 -24.89 -10.71
C VAL A 94 13.29 -25.31 -9.24
N GLN A 95 12.12 -25.73 -8.72
CA GLN A 95 11.98 -26.27 -7.37
C GLN A 95 12.78 -27.55 -7.16
N GLN A 96 12.75 -28.46 -8.13
CA GLN A 96 13.51 -29.70 -8.03
C GLN A 96 15.02 -29.43 -8.03
N TYR A 97 15.48 -28.45 -8.81
CA TYR A 97 16.85 -28.00 -8.78
C TYR A 97 17.24 -27.45 -7.41
N ALA A 98 16.41 -26.58 -6.81
CA ALA A 98 16.65 -26.05 -5.47
C ALA A 98 16.72 -27.15 -4.39
N LEU A 99 15.84 -28.14 -4.43
CA LEU A 99 15.88 -29.30 -3.52
C LEU A 99 17.17 -30.11 -3.67
N ASN A 100 17.58 -30.40 -4.91
CA ASN A 100 18.81 -31.14 -5.18
C ASN A 100 20.06 -30.37 -4.71
N LEU A 101 20.04 -29.03 -4.72
CA LEU A 101 21.11 -28.20 -4.16
C LEU A 101 21.22 -28.36 -2.63
N GLY A 102 20.09 -28.33 -1.92
CA GLY A 102 20.05 -28.54 -0.47
C GLY A 102 20.61 -29.91 -0.04
N GLU A 103 20.36 -30.95 -0.85
CA GLU A 103 20.83 -32.31 -0.60
C GLU A 103 22.34 -32.48 -0.86
N ASN A 104 22.88 -31.84 -1.91
CA ASN A 104 24.24 -32.07 -2.43
C ASN A 104 25.27 -30.98 -2.12
N SER A 105 24.90 -29.89 -1.43
CA SER A 105 25.84 -28.82 -1.07
C SER A 105 26.91 -29.32 -0.08
N SER A 106 28.18 -29.19 -0.47
CA SER A 106 29.35 -29.73 0.26
C SER A 106 29.88 -28.81 1.36
N LEU A 107 29.26 -27.64 1.57
CA LEU A 107 29.71 -26.62 2.52
C LEU A 107 28.75 -26.54 3.72
N ALA A 108 29.21 -26.98 4.90
CA ALA A 108 28.38 -27.03 6.11
C ALA A 108 27.87 -25.65 6.60
N LEU A 109 28.58 -24.56 6.28
CA LEU A 109 28.20 -23.18 6.60
C LEU A 109 27.09 -22.63 5.69
N THR A 110 26.94 -23.13 4.45
CA THR A 110 25.85 -22.74 3.54
C THR A 110 24.62 -23.63 3.73
N ARG A 111 24.78 -24.86 4.22
CA ARG A 111 23.68 -25.84 4.39
C ARG A 111 22.60 -25.40 5.40
N SER A 112 22.98 -24.64 6.45
CA SER A 112 22.04 -24.17 7.47
C SER A 112 21.09 -23.08 6.96
N GLY A 113 21.60 -22.11 6.20
CA GLY A 113 20.78 -21.10 5.52
C GLY A 113 19.99 -21.70 4.36
N LEU A 114 20.65 -22.55 3.54
CA LEU A 114 20.06 -23.12 2.33
C LEU A 114 18.82 -23.98 2.60
N SER A 115 18.82 -24.83 3.63
CA SER A 115 17.66 -25.69 3.94
C SER A 115 16.46 -24.89 4.45
N LEU A 116 16.72 -23.81 5.19
CA LEU A 116 15.71 -22.87 5.65
C LEU A 116 15.11 -22.09 4.47
N ASP A 117 15.96 -21.57 3.59
CA ASP A 117 15.55 -20.82 2.39
C ASP A 117 14.69 -21.68 1.45
N ILE A 118 15.07 -22.96 1.27
CA ILE A 118 14.30 -23.91 0.46
C ILE A 118 12.92 -24.17 1.06
N ALA A 119 12.84 -24.40 2.39
CA ALA A 119 11.57 -24.66 3.06
C ALA A 119 10.62 -23.46 2.91
N GLN A 120 11.09 -22.25 3.22
CA GLN A 120 10.32 -21.01 3.13
C GLN A 120 9.85 -20.71 1.71
N HIS A 121 10.69 -20.99 0.71
CA HIS A 121 10.32 -20.83 -0.68
C HIS A 121 9.18 -21.80 -1.07
N LEU A 122 9.30 -23.09 -0.72
CA LEU A 122 8.29 -24.09 -1.04
C LEU A 122 6.95 -23.78 -0.35
N GLU A 123 6.97 -23.20 0.85
CA GLU A 123 5.76 -22.66 1.49
C GLU A 123 5.09 -21.57 0.66
N GLN A 124 5.86 -20.58 0.16
CA GLN A 124 5.31 -19.51 -0.69
C GLN A 124 4.73 -20.08 -1.98
N VAL A 125 5.42 -21.01 -2.63
CA VAL A 125 4.89 -21.64 -3.84
C VAL A 125 3.61 -22.42 -3.55
N ALA A 126 3.53 -23.12 -2.42
CA ALA A 126 2.28 -23.78 -2.05
C ALA A 126 1.11 -22.79 -1.96
N LYS A 127 1.32 -21.62 -1.35
CA LYS A 127 0.31 -20.55 -1.33
C LYS A 127 -0.04 -20.08 -2.73
N GLY A 128 0.95 -19.84 -3.58
CA GLY A 128 0.72 -19.45 -4.98
C GLY A 128 -0.09 -20.48 -5.76
N TYR A 129 0.27 -21.76 -5.66
CA TYR A 129 -0.49 -22.85 -6.28
C TYR A 129 -1.92 -22.93 -5.75
N GLN A 130 -2.14 -22.64 -4.47
CA GLN A 130 -3.48 -22.59 -3.90
C GLN A 130 -4.30 -21.42 -4.45
N ILE A 131 -3.72 -20.23 -4.59
CA ILE A 131 -4.37 -19.07 -5.25
C ILE A 131 -4.76 -19.42 -6.69
N LEU A 132 -3.93 -20.19 -7.38
CA LEU A 132 -4.18 -20.68 -8.75
C LEU A 132 -5.15 -21.86 -8.82
N GLY A 133 -5.70 -22.32 -7.69
CA GLY A 133 -6.59 -23.49 -7.62
C GLY A 133 -5.93 -24.82 -7.98
N ARG A 134 -4.60 -24.92 -7.83
CA ARG A 134 -3.79 -26.13 -8.06
C ARG A 134 -3.49 -26.84 -6.74
N THR A 135 -4.54 -27.25 -6.04
CA THR A 135 -4.45 -27.79 -4.67
C THR A 135 -3.52 -28.99 -4.55
N ASP A 136 -3.50 -29.91 -5.53
CA ASP A 136 -2.57 -31.05 -5.53
C ASP A 136 -1.10 -30.62 -5.53
N LEU A 137 -0.76 -29.62 -6.36
CA LEU A 137 0.61 -29.08 -6.42
C LEU A 137 0.97 -28.32 -5.15
N ALA A 138 0.01 -27.61 -4.55
CA ALA A 138 0.21 -26.91 -3.29
C ALA A 138 0.50 -27.89 -2.14
N THR A 139 -0.24 -29.00 -2.05
CA THR A 139 0.00 -30.07 -1.09
C THR A 139 1.38 -30.70 -1.29
N ILE A 140 1.76 -30.99 -2.53
CA ILE A 140 3.10 -31.53 -2.85
C ILE A 140 4.20 -30.54 -2.42
N ALA A 141 4.01 -29.25 -2.67
CA ALA A 141 4.96 -28.21 -2.27
C ALA A 141 5.11 -28.13 -0.74
N LEU A 142 4.00 -28.17 0.03
CA LEU A 142 4.06 -28.18 1.50
C LEU A 142 4.70 -29.46 2.07
N GLN A 143 4.48 -30.61 1.44
CA GLN A 143 5.15 -31.86 1.83
C GLN A 143 6.66 -31.75 1.62
N LYS A 144 7.09 -31.22 0.48
CA LYS A 144 8.50 -30.96 0.19
C LYS A 144 9.10 -29.91 1.14
N ALA A 145 8.34 -28.87 1.48
CA ALA A 145 8.74 -27.87 2.47
C ALA A 145 8.95 -28.52 3.86
N THR A 146 8.03 -29.39 4.26
CA THR A 146 8.12 -30.17 5.52
C THR A 146 9.35 -31.08 5.54
N GLN A 147 9.68 -31.70 4.40
CA GLN A 147 10.91 -32.48 4.23
C GLN A 147 12.15 -31.59 4.36
N ALA A 148 12.19 -30.44 3.67
CA ALA A 148 13.32 -29.50 3.76
C ALA A 148 13.51 -28.98 5.19
N ALA A 149 12.42 -28.65 5.88
CA ALA A 149 12.43 -28.19 7.27
C ALA A 149 13.08 -29.19 8.22
N SER A 150 12.89 -30.51 7.99
CA SER A 150 13.52 -31.56 8.80
C SER A 150 15.05 -31.57 8.71
N GLN A 151 15.62 -31.02 7.63
CA GLN A 151 17.06 -30.98 7.37
C GLN A 151 17.74 -29.71 7.93
N ILE A 152 16.96 -28.74 8.43
CA ILE A 152 17.50 -27.51 9.03
C ILE A 152 18.33 -27.92 10.26
N PRO A 153 19.65 -27.60 10.34
CA PRO A 153 20.48 -28.01 11.47
C PRO A 153 20.15 -27.30 12.78
N GLU A 154 19.89 -26.00 12.72
CA GLU A 154 19.64 -25.16 13.89
C GLU A 154 18.23 -25.42 14.46
N ALA A 155 18.15 -25.81 15.73
CA ALA A 155 16.89 -26.18 16.39
C ALA A 155 15.88 -25.02 16.44
N VAL A 156 16.36 -23.79 16.58
CA VAL A 156 15.56 -22.56 16.61
C VAL A 156 14.86 -22.35 15.25
N ASN A 157 15.62 -22.35 14.16
CA ASN A 157 15.07 -22.18 12.81
C ASN A 157 14.15 -23.33 12.44
N ARG A 158 14.53 -24.56 12.80
CA ARG A 158 13.69 -25.75 12.57
C ARG A 158 12.36 -25.68 13.32
N ALA A 159 12.35 -25.21 14.56
CA ALA A 159 11.12 -25.01 15.34
C ALA A 159 10.21 -23.93 14.72
N ASN A 160 10.79 -22.78 14.32
CA ASN A 160 10.05 -21.72 13.62
C ASN A 160 9.39 -22.24 12.34
N GLU A 161 10.15 -22.95 11.51
CA GLU A 161 9.66 -23.43 10.22
C GLU A 161 8.51 -24.42 10.40
N PHE A 162 8.60 -25.38 11.33
CA PHE A 162 7.49 -26.28 11.59
C PHE A 162 6.24 -25.59 12.17
N ILE A 163 6.38 -24.47 12.89
CA ILE A 163 5.24 -23.64 13.33
C ILE A 163 4.58 -22.95 12.13
N GLN A 164 5.37 -22.44 11.19
CA GLN A 164 4.85 -21.85 9.95
C GLN A 164 4.13 -22.90 9.10
N LEU A 165 4.75 -24.05 8.86
CA LEU A 165 4.14 -25.18 8.15
C LEU A 165 2.82 -25.63 8.80
N ALA A 166 2.77 -25.76 10.13
CA ALA A 166 1.53 -26.11 10.83
C ALA A 166 0.42 -25.07 10.59
N THR A 167 0.79 -23.79 10.57
CA THR A 167 -0.13 -22.69 10.26
C THR A 167 -0.62 -22.78 8.82
N GLN A 168 0.27 -23.06 7.86
CA GLN A 168 -0.10 -23.26 6.45
C GLN A 168 -1.04 -24.46 6.31
N TRP A 169 -0.70 -25.63 6.84
CA TRP A 169 -1.56 -26.82 6.78
C TRP A 169 -2.97 -26.58 7.33
N LEU A 170 -3.10 -25.79 8.41
CA LEU A 170 -4.40 -25.36 8.93
C LEU A 170 -5.19 -24.49 7.95
N GLN A 171 -4.53 -23.57 7.22
CA GLN A 171 -5.18 -22.78 6.16
C GLN A 171 -5.68 -23.66 5.02
N PHE A 172 -4.97 -24.76 4.73
CA PHE A 172 -5.38 -25.80 3.77
C PHE A 172 -6.42 -26.78 4.33
N SER A 173 -6.88 -26.58 5.57
CA SER A 173 -7.81 -27.47 6.28
C SER A 173 -7.29 -28.89 6.50
N ASP A 174 -5.99 -29.13 6.37
CA ASP A 174 -5.37 -30.42 6.68
C ASP A 174 -4.87 -30.45 8.12
N LYS A 175 -5.75 -30.89 9.01
CA LYS A 175 -5.47 -30.98 10.44
C LYS A 175 -4.45 -32.05 10.79
N ALA A 176 -4.33 -33.11 9.98
CA ALA A 176 -3.42 -34.21 10.27
C ALA A 176 -1.98 -33.78 10.03
N GLU A 177 -1.71 -33.15 8.90
CA GLU A 177 -0.38 -32.61 8.58
C GLU A 177 -0.01 -31.45 9.50
N ALA A 178 -0.97 -30.58 9.86
CA ALA A 178 -0.73 -29.56 10.87
C ALA A 178 -0.31 -30.15 12.22
N GLN A 179 -0.98 -31.21 12.68
CA GLN A 179 -0.65 -31.90 13.93
C GLN A 179 0.74 -32.56 13.87
N GLN A 180 1.11 -33.13 12.73
CA GLN A 180 2.43 -33.70 12.51
C GLN A 180 3.51 -32.62 12.57
N ALA A 181 3.32 -31.49 11.89
CA ALA A 181 4.22 -30.34 11.94
C ALA A 181 4.37 -29.80 13.38
N LEU A 182 3.28 -29.67 14.15
CA LEU A 182 3.36 -29.28 15.57
C LEU A 182 4.14 -30.27 16.44
N THR A 183 4.07 -31.56 16.13
CA THR A 183 4.85 -32.59 16.83
C THR A 183 6.35 -32.43 16.54
N GLN A 184 6.71 -32.14 15.28
CA GLN A 184 8.09 -31.86 14.89
C GLN A 184 8.60 -30.54 15.48
N ALA A 185 7.75 -29.51 15.54
CA ALA A 185 8.05 -28.25 16.20
C ALA A 185 8.40 -28.45 17.68
N LEU A 186 7.60 -29.22 18.43
CA LEU A 186 7.90 -29.54 19.83
C LEU A 186 9.22 -30.30 19.99
N ALA A 187 9.49 -31.26 19.10
CA ALA A 187 10.76 -32.00 19.11
C ALA A 187 11.95 -31.05 18.87
N ALA A 188 11.84 -30.12 17.92
CA ALA A 188 12.86 -29.11 17.67
C ALA A 188 13.05 -28.17 18.88
N VAL A 189 11.96 -27.70 19.49
CA VAL A 189 12.03 -26.84 20.70
C VAL A 189 12.78 -27.52 21.85
N SER A 190 12.59 -28.84 22.03
CA SER A 190 13.30 -29.59 23.07
C SER A 190 14.82 -29.67 22.88
N GLN A 191 15.31 -29.36 21.68
CA GLN A 191 16.73 -29.35 21.31
C GLN A 191 17.35 -27.94 21.32
N ILE A 192 16.56 -26.89 21.60
CA ILE A 192 17.08 -25.53 21.73
C ILE A 192 17.88 -25.42 23.05
N PRO A 193 19.12 -24.89 23.04
CA PRO A 193 19.90 -24.68 24.25
C PRO A 193 19.10 -23.92 25.34
N THR A 194 19.21 -24.38 26.58
CA THR A 194 18.42 -23.87 27.72
C THR A 194 18.98 -22.60 28.35
N ASP A 195 19.96 -21.99 27.71
CA ASP A 195 20.75 -20.87 28.24
C ASP A 195 19.88 -19.61 28.40
N ASP A 196 18.80 -19.52 27.60
CA ASP A 196 17.69 -18.58 27.76
C ASP A 196 16.32 -19.30 27.66
N PRO A 197 15.72 -19.71 28.78
CA PRO A 197 14.40 -20.37 28.80
C PRO A 197 13.28 -19.53 28.18
N TYR A 198 13.43 -18.20 28.08
CA TYR A 198 12.43 -17.31 27.49
C TYR A 198 12.23 -17.60 26.00
N ALA A 199 13.32 -17.91 25.28
CA ALA A 199 13.27 -18.28 23.88
C ALA A 199 12.34 -19.48 23.68
N GLN A 200 12.49 -20.55 24.46
CA GLN A 200 11.65 -21.75 24.38
C GLN A 200 10.16 -21.45 24.67
N TRP A 201 9.86 -20.56 25.63
CA TRP A 201 8.49 -20.22 25.99
C TRP A 201 7.70 -19.56 24.84
N ASN A 202 8.35 -18.73 24.03
CA ASN A 202 7.72 -18.10 22.86
C ASN A 202 7.26 -19.17 21.85
N TYR A 203 8.10 -20.17 21.58
CA TYR A 203 7.74 -21.29 20.70
C TYR A 203 6.61 -22.14 21.28
N LEU A 204 6.69 -22.47 22.57
CA LEU A 204 5.64 -23.23 23.25
C LEU A 204 4.29 -22.50 23.25
N TYR A 205 4.30 -21.17 23.38
CA TYR A 205 3.11 -20.33 23.26
C TYR A 205 2.49 -20.44 21.85
N SER A 206 3.28 -20.20 20.80
CA SER A 206 2.81 -20.31 19.41
C SER A 206 2.26 -21.71 19.09
N ILE A 207 2.95 -22.76 19.53
CA ILE A 207 2.50 -24.15 19.36
C ILE A 207 1.19 -24.40 20.12
N ALA A 208 1.05 -23.87 21.35
CA ALA A 208 -0.18 -24.00 22.13
C ALA A 208 -1.38 -23.36 21.40
N SER A 209 -1.22 -22.14 20.86
CA SER A 209 -2.26 -21.46 20.09
C SER A 209 -2.67 -22.27 18.85
N LEU A 210 -1.72 -22.91 18.15
CA LEU A 210 -2.02 -23.76 17.00
C LEU A 210 -2.70 -25.08 17.39
N TYR A 211 -2.33 -25.70 18.52
CA TYR A 211 -3.07 -26.86 19.04
C TYR A 211 -4.53 -26.54 19.32
N ILE A 212 -4.85 -25.34 19.82
CA ILE A 212 -6.24 -24.89 20.01
C ILE A 212 -6.98 -24.87 18.66
N GLN A 213 -6.36 -24.35 17.60
CA GLN A 213 -6.96 -24.26 16.26
C GLN A 213 -7.18 -25.63 15.60
N VAL A 214 -6.26 -26.57 15.78
CA VAL A 214 -6.42 -27.97 15.31
C VAL A 214 -7.59 -28.67 16.04
N GLY A 215 -7.91 -28.23 17.27
CA GLY A 215 -8.97 -28.79 18.10
C GLY A 215 -8.45 -29.63 19.28
N GLU A 216 -7.21 -29.40 19.71
CA GLU A 216 -6.54 -30.11 20.81
C GLU A 216 -6.19 -29.17 22.00
N PRO A 217 -7.15 -28.45 22.58
CA PRO A 217 -6.88 -27.48 23.66
C PRO A 217 -6.28 -28.12 24.92
N GLN A 218 -6.46 -29.42 25.14
CA GLN A 218 -5.82 -30.14 26.25
C GLN A 218 -4.30 -30.22 26.07
N ARG A 219 -3.81 -30.40 24.84
CA ARG A 219 -2.37 -30.38 24.57
C ARG A 219 -1.80 -28.99 24.78
N ALA A 220 -2.52 -27.95 24.34
CA ALA A 220 -2.16 -26.56 24.62
C ALA A 220 -2.05 -26.27 26.13
N LEU A 221 -3.01 -26.75 26.95
CA LEU A 221 -2.96 -26.61 28.41
C LEU A 221 -1.77 -27.33 29.04
N LYS A 222 -1.37 -28.50 28.53
CA LYS A 222 -0.20 -29.23 29.04
C LYS A 222 1.10 -28.45 28.83
N LEU A 223 1.23 -27.72 27.72
CA LEU A 223 2.42 -26.89 27.47
C LEU A 223 2.59 -25.78 28.51
N THR A 224 1.51 -25.33 29.17
CA THR A 224 1.58 -24.31 30.22
C THR A 224 2.38 -24.76 31.45
N GLU A 225 2.53 -26.06 31.68
CA GLU A 225 3.29 -26.61 32.81
C GLU A 225 4.81 -26.43 32.63
N ASN A 226 5.25 -26.24 31.39
CA ASN A 226 6.66 -26.11 31.01
C ASN A 226 7.07 -24.65 30.75
N ILE A 227 6.21 -23.68 31.06
CA ILE A 227 6.47 -22.25 30.87
C ILE A 227 6.59 -21.57 32.24
N GLY A 228 7.78 -21.05 32.55
CA GLY A 228 8.10 -20.40 33.83
C GLY A 228 7.72 -18.92 33.93
N SER A 229 6.95 -18.40 32.96
CA SER A 229 6.43 -17.03 32.95
C SER A 229 5.00 -16.99 33.53
N GLU A 230 4.62 -15.91 34.21
CA GLU A 230 3.22 -15.70 34.60
C GLU A 230 2.33 -15.30 33.40
N TYR A 231 2.91 -14.63 32.40
CA TYR A 231 2.17 -14.09 31.25
C TYR A 231 1.65 -15.19 30.31
N TYR A 232 2.55 -16.02 29.78
CA TYR A 232 2.23 -16.99 28.72
C TYR A 232 1.19 -18.05 29.12
N PRO A 233 1.27 -18.70 30.31
CA PRO A 233 0.25 -19.65 30.75
C PRO A 233 -1.14 -19.04 30.85
N ASN A 234 -1.24 -17.79 31.32
CA ASN A 234 -2.53 -17.11 31.48
C ASN A 234 -3.13 -16.72 30.14
N ALA A 235 -2.31 -16.24 29.19
CA ALA A 235 -2.73 -15.98 27.82
C ALA A 235 -3.24 -17.26 27.13
N ILE A 236 -2.50 -18.38 27.20
CA ILE A 236 -2.94 -19.68 26.63
C ILE A 236 -4.26 -20.13 27.25
N ARG A 237 -4.39 -20.07 28.58
CA ARG A 237 -5.64 -20.45 29.26
C ARG A 237 -6.81 -19.57 28.82
N GLN A 238 -6.60 -18.27 28.63
CA GLN A 238 -7.64 -17.37 28.12
C GLN A 238 -8.05 -17.72 26.69
N GLU A 239 -7.11 -18.07 25.81
CA GLU A 239 -7.42 -18.54 24.45
C GLU A 239 -8.21 -19.85 24.46
N VAL A 240 -7.83 -20.79 25.33
CA VAL A 240 -8.59 -22.04 25.53
C VAL A 240 -10.01 -21.76 26.01
N VAL A 241 -10.19 -20.79 26.92
CA VAL A 241 -11.54 -20.36 27.34
C VAL A 241 -12.32 -19.79 26.16
N ARG A 242 -11.70 -18.93 25.34
CA ARG A 242 -12.34 -18.34 24.15
C ARG A 242 -12.79 -19.42 23.17
N ASP A 243 -11.93 -20.39 22.87
CA ASP A 243 -12.26 -21.54 22.02
C ASP A 243 -13.39 -22.38 22.61
N ALA A 244 -13.31 -22.73 23.89
CA ALA A 244 -14.33 -23.50 24.58
C ALA A 244 -15.70 -22.80 24.56
N VAL A 245 -15.71 -21.47 24.79
CA VAL A 245 -16.93 -20.64 24.67
C VAL A 245 -17.48 -20.67 23.24
N LYS A 246 -16.62 -20.54 22.22
CA LYS A 246 -17.02 -20.61 20.81
C LYS A 246 -17.63 -21.97 20.44
N ARG A 247 -17.13 -23.06 21.02
CA ARG A 247 -17.66 -24.43 20.86
C ARG A 247 -18.86 -24.75 21.75
N GLY A 248 -19.27 -23.84 22.63
CA GLY A 248 -20.35 -24.06 23.60
C GLY A 248 -19.97 -24.96 24.79
N ASP A 249 -18.70 -25.33 24.93
CA ASP A 249 -18.19 -26.16 26.04
C ASP A 249 -17.94 -25.30 27.30
N LEU A 250 -19.03 -24.86 27.90
CA LEU A 250 -18.98 -23.88 28.98
C LEU A 250 -18.50 -24.48 30.30
N HIS A 251 -18.63 -25.80 30.49
CA HIS A 251 -18.05 -26.47 31.65
C HIS A 251 -16.53 -26.46 31.59
N PHE A 252 -15.96 -26.79 30.43
CA PHE A 252 -14.51 -26.71 30.23
C PHE A 252 -14.01 -25.27 30.36
N ALA A 253 -14.71 -24.29 29.77
CA ALA A 253 -14.39 -22.87 29.91
C ALA A 253 -14.36 -22.42 31.40
N GLN A 254 -15.33 -22.85 32.22
CA GLN A 254 -15.34 -22.55 33.66
C GLN A 254 -14.15 -23.18 34.39
N ALA A 255 -13.86 -24.45 34.10
CA ALA A 255 -12.76 -25.18 34.74
C ALA A 255 -11.39 -24.54 34.43
N VAL A 256 -11.19 -24.09 33.18
CA VAL A 256 -9.95 -23.41 32.78
C VAL A 256 -9.87 -22.01 33.38
N THR A 257 -10.98 -21.25 33.38
CA THR A 257 -11.05 -19.89 33.99
C THR A 257 -10.68 -19.90 35.48
N ALA A 258 -11.04 -20.96 36.21
CA ALA A 258 -10.69 -21.10 37.62
C ALA A 258 -9.17 -21.27 37.87
N LYS A 259 -8.42 -21.70 36.84
CA LYS A 259 -6.97 -21.92 36.90
C LYS A 259 -6.15 -20.71 36.38
N ILE A 260 -6.81 -19.67 35.87
CA ILE A 260 -6.14 -18.45 35.41
C ILE A 260 -5.70 -17.63 36.62
N GLN A 261 -4.41 -17.27 36.63
CA GLN A 261 -3.84 -16.31 37.58
C GLN A 261 -3.83 -14.90 36.96
N GLY A 262 -3.70 -13.88 37.80
CA GLY A 262 -3.90 -12.48 37.40
C GLY A 262 -5.38 -12.08 37.31
N ALA A 263 -5.70 -10.90 37.85
CA ALA A 263 -7.07 -10.40 37.88
C ALA A 263 -7.61 -10.07 36.48
N GLU A 264 -6.77 -9.48 35.64
CA GLU A 264 -7.10 -9.07 34.27
C GLU A 264 -7.50 -10.25 33.37
N TYR A 265 -6.61 -11.25 33.22
CA TYR A 265 -6.88 -12.44 32.40
C TYR A 265 -8.15 -13.18 32.83
N GLN A 266 -8.33 -13.33 34.14
CA GLN A 266 -9.51 -14.01 34.68
C GLN A 266 -10.79 -13.20 34.43
N ALA A 267 -10.75 -11.87 34.56
CA ALA A 267 -11.89 -11.01 34.24
C ALA A 267 -12.25 -11.06 32.75
N ASN A 268 -11.25 -11.08 31.87
CA ASN A 268 -11.46 -11.21 30.42
C ASN A 268 -12.11 -12.56 30.05
N ALA A 269 -11.68 -13.66 30.68
CA ALA A 269 -12.33 -14.97 30.52
C ALA A 269 -13.79 -14.94 31.01
N LEU A 270 -14.04 -14.35 32.18
CA LEU A 270 -15.38 -14.20 32.74
C LEU A 270 -16.32 -13.39 31.85
N VAL A 271 -15.86 -12.28 31.24
CA VAL A 271 -16.72 -11.45 30.39
C VAL A 271 -17.05 -12.12 29.06
N GLN A 272 -16.14 -12.90 28.47
CA GLN A 272 -16.44 -13.69 27.26
C GLN A 272 -17.55 -14.72 27.52
N MET A 273 -17.46 -15.41 28.66
CA MET A 273 -18.54 -16.30 29.11
C MET A 273 -19.83 -15.53 29.41
N ALA A 274 -19.71 -14.32 29.97
CA ALA A 274 -20.86 -13.45 30.26
C ALA A 274 -21.61 -13.09 28.97
N VAL A 275 -20.89 -12.70 27.92
CA VAL A 275 -21.45 -12.42 26.59
C VAL A 275 -22.17 -13.65 26.06
N TYR A 276 -21.53 -14.82 26.07
CA TYR A 276 -22.15 -16.06 25.60
C TYR A 276 -23.48 -16.37 26.30
N TRP A 277 -23.51 -16.34 27.64
CA TRP A 277 -24.74 -16.62 28.37
C TRP A 277 -25.83 -15.58 28.09
N ALA A 278 -25.44 -14.30 27.97
CA ALA A 278 -26.40 -13.24 27.68
C ALA A 278 -27.02 -13.38 26.29
N THR A 279 -26.27 -13.80 25.28
CA THR A 279 -26.78 -14.02 23.91
C THR A 279 -27.56 -15.34 23.76
N HIS A 280 -27.33 -16.33 24.63
CA HIS A 280 -28.03 -17.63 24.62
C HIS A 280 -29.20 -17.70 25.63
N HIS A 281 -29.99 -16.62 25.71
CA HIS A 281 -31.20 -16.53 26.54
C HIS A 281 -31.01 -16.74 28.06
N GLN A 282 -29.77 -16.66 28.55
CA GLN A 282 -29.44 -16.78 29.98
C GLN A 282 -28.88 -15.46 30.53
N VAL A 283 -29.59 -14.37 30.24
CA VAL A 283 -29.21 -12.98 30.57
C VAL A 283 -28.81 -12.82 32.04
N ARG A 284 -29.57 -13.41 32.98
CA ARG A 284 -29.26 -13.32 34.42
C ARG A 284 -27.88 -13.92 34.75
N ARG A 285 -27.51 -15.02 34.10
CA ARG A 285 -26.20 -15.67 34.30
C ARG A 285 -25.10 -14.84 33.66
N GLY A 286 -25.35 -14.29 32.47
CA GLY A 286 -24.46 -13.32 31.81
C GLY A 286 -24.17 -12.12 32.71
N ASN A 287 -25.21 -11.43 33.19
CA ASN A 287 -25.08 -10.25 34.05
C ASN A 287 -24.28 -10.56 35.34
N ARG A 288 -24.47 -11.75 35.93
CA ARG A 288 -23.71 -12.15 37.13
C ARG A 288 -22.22 -12.34 36.84
N LEU A 289 -21.87 -12.98 35.73
CA LEU A 289 -20.48 -13.18 35.33
C LEU A 289 -19.81 -11.85 34.95
N PHE A 290 -20.53 -10.96 34.28
CA PHE A 290 -20.03 -9.61 33.99
C PHE A 290 -19.74 -8.83 35.28
N ALA A 291 -20.65 -8.84 36.25
CA ALA A 291 -20.42 -8.20 37.54
C ALA A 291 -19.22 -8.82 38.30
N GLN A 292 -19.02 -10.13 38.18
CA GLN A 292 -17.83 -10.80 38.74
C GLN A 292 -16.54 -10.34 38.05
N ALA A 293 -16.56 -10.17 36.72
CA ALA A 293 -15.42 -9.67 35.96
C ALA A 293 -15.03 -8.25 36.41
N LEU A 294 -15.99 -7.32 36.50
CA LEU A 294 -15.74 -5.96 36.98
C LEU A 294 -15.18 -5.93 38.42
N LYS A 295 -15.74 -6.77 39.30
CA LYS A 295 -15.27 -6.88 40.69
C LYS A 295 -13.84 -7.44 40.77
N ARG A 296 -13.46 -8.32 39.85
CA ARG A 296 -12.15 -8.98 39.86
C ARG A 296 -11.01 -7.98 39.67
N VAL A 297 -11.18 -6.99 38.80
CA VAL A 297 -10.19 -5.94 38.51
C VAL A 297 -10.33 -4.69 39.38
N ALA A 298 -11.32 -4.63 40.28
CA ALA A 298 -11.65 -3.41 41.02
C ALA A 298 -10.56 -2.91 41.99
N LYS A 299 -9.53 -3.72 42.28
CA LYS A 299 -8.38 -3.34 43.13
C LYS A 299 -7.10 -3.10 42.33
N ASP A 300 -7.14 -3.22 41.01
CA ASP A 300 -6.00 -2.99 40.13
C ASP A 300 -5.72 -1.49 40.04
N GLU A 301 -4.46 -1.08 39.85
CA GLU A 301 -4.11 0.34 39.66
C GLU A 301 -4.72 0.90 38.37
N ARG A 302 -4.89 0.05 37.34
CA ARG A 302 -5.54 0.35 36.06
C ARG A 302 -7.02 -0.06 36.05
N ALA A 303 -7.66 -0.19 37.22
CA ALA A 303 -9.00 -0.76 37.36
C ALA A 303 -10.03 -0.18 36.38
N GLU A 304 -10.12 1.15 36.24
CA GLU A 304 -11.11 1.78 35.37
C GLU A 304 -10.84 1.54 33.88
N ALA A 305 -9.58 1.56 33.45
CA ALA A 305 -9.21 1.22 32.08
C ALA A 305 -9.57 -0.23 31.75
N LEU A 306 -9.27 -1.17 32.66
CA LEU A 306 -9.65 -2.58 32.52
C LEU A 306 -11.18 -2.74 32.53
N GLN A 307 -11.89 -2.06 33.43
CA GLN A 307 -13.35 -2.08 33.47
C GLN A 307 -13.98 -1.52 32.20
N SER A 308 -13.43 -0.45 31.62
CA SER A 308 -13.87 0.08 30.33
C SER A 308 -13.77 -0.98 29.23
N THR A 309 -12.65 -1.68 29.11
CA THR A 309 -12.49 -2.79 28.14
C THR A 309 -13.48 -3.93 28.36
N LEU A 310 -13.74 -4.30 29.62
CA LEU A 310 -14.76 -5.31 29.96
C LEU A 310 -16.17 -4.84 29.59
N ILE A 311 -16.49 -3.55 29.81
CA ILE A 311 -17.78 -2.95 29.43
C ILE A 311 -17.95 -2.95 27.91
N GLN A 312 -16.93 -2.53 27.16
CA GLN A 312 -16.93 -2.54 25.70
C GLN A 312 -17.14 -3.96 25.15
N THR A 313 -16.49 -4.96 25.76
CA THR A 313 -16.70 -6.37 25.40
C THR A 313 -18.12 -6.82 25.72
N TYR A 314 -18.63 -6.52 26.92
CA TYR A 314 -19.94 -7.00 27.36
C TYR A 314 -21.10 -6.35 26.60
N GLN A 315 -20.94 -5.09 26.15
CA GLN A 315 -21.91 -4.39 25.32
C GLN A 315 -22.33 -5.24 24.11
N THR A 316 -21.41 -6.00 23.51
CA THR A 316 -21.67 -6.85 22.33
C THR A 316 -22.75 -7.92 22.56
N SER A 317 -23.08 -8.22 23.83
CA SER A 317 -24.21 -9.09 24.19
C SER A 317 -25.60 -8.50 23.94
N GLY A 318 -25.68 -7.20 23.59
CA GLY A 318 -26.93 -6.46 23.46
C GLY A 318 -27.53 -5.99 24.79
N GLN A 319 -26.92 -6.30 25.93
CA GLN A 319 -27.38 -5.87 27.26
C GLN A 319 -26.97 -4.40 27.57
N LEU A 320 -27.40 -3.48 26.71
CA LEU A 320 -26.91 -2.10 26.67
C LEU A 320 -27.18 -1.32 27.96
N THR A 321 -28.33 -1.55 28.62
CA THR A 321 -28.64 -0.90 29.90
C THR A 321 -27.68 -1.31 31.02
N ILE A 322 -27.28 -2.57 31.06
CA ILE A 322 -26.33 -3.08 32.08
C ILE A 322 -24.93 -2.52 31.81
N ALA A 323 -24.50 -2.51 30.54
CA ALA A 323 -23.24 -1.91 30.13
C ALA A 323 -23.21 -0.40 30.43
N LEU A 324 -24.29 0.33 30.13
CA LEU A 324 -24.41 1.77 30.41
C LEU A 324 -24.32 2.07 31.92
N ASN A 325 -25.04 1.30 32.75
CA ASN A 325 -24.97 1.46 34.21
C ASN A 325 -23.56 1.21 34.76
N ALA A 326 -22.79 0.31 34.14
CA ALA A 326 -21.40 0.07 34.51
C ALA A 326 -20.49 1.22 34.04
N ALA A 327 -20.64 1.70 32.80
CA ALA A 327 -19.88 2.84 32.27
C ALA A 327 -20.11 4.11 33.10
N GLN A 328 -21.34 4.37 33.55
CA GLN A 328 -21.68 5.55 34.34
C GLN A 328 -20.98 5.60 35.71
N ARG A 329 -20.56 4.44 36.24
CA ARG A 329 -19.83 4.33 37.51
C ARG A 329 -18.33 4.61 37.38
N LEU A 330 -17.79 4.62 36.17
CA LEU A 330 -16.42 5.06 35.93
C LEU A 330 -16.30 6.55 36.28
N THR A 331 -15.18 6.95 36.85
CA THR A 331 -14.91 8.32 37.31
C THR A 331 -13.81 9.01 36.51
N GLN A 332 -12.89 8.25 35.90
CA GLN A 332 -11.87 8.79 35.01
C GLN A 332 -12.46 9.09 33.63
N ASP A 333 -12.16 10.27 33.10
CA ASP A 333 -12.77 10.79 31.88
C ASP A 333 -12.53 9.88 30.67
N GLU A 334 -11.28 9.48 30.42
CA GLU A 334 -10.93 8.65 29.26
C GLU A 334 -11.58 7.25 29.27
N PRO A 335 -11.41 6.41 30.31
CA PRO A 335 -12.08 5.11 30.37
C PRO A 335 -13.60 5.22 30.26
N LYS A 336 -14.19 6.25 30.86
CA LYS A 336 -15.63 6.52 30.80
C LYS A 336 -16.07 6.93 29.40
N ALA A 337 -15.35 7.84 28.75
CA ALA A 337 -15.65 8.31 27.40
C ALA A 337 -15.58 7.16 26.39
N LEU A 338 -14.54 6.32 26.45
CA LEU A 338 -14.40 5.15 25.57
C LEU A 338 -15.57 4.15 25.74
N ALA A 339 -15.94 3.85 27.00
CA ALA A 339 -17.07 2.97 27.28
C ALA A 339 -18.41 3.55 26.78
N LEU A 340 -18.67 4.83 27.06
CA LEU A 340 -19.87 5.52 26.59
C LEU A 340 -19.91 5.63 25.05
N GLY A 341 -18.77 5.86 24.40
CA GLY A 341 -18.65 5.94 22.95
C GLY A 341 -19.11 4.66 22.24
N VAL A 342 -18.57 3.51 22.65
CA VAL A 342 -18.97 2.19 22.09
C VAL A 342 -20.45 1.89 22.40
N ILE A 343 -20.95 2.28 23.57
CA ILE A 343 -22.37 2.13 23.92
C ILE A 343 -23.26 3.05 23.06
N ALA A 344 -22.83 4.27 22.74
CA ALA A 344 -23.55 5.17 21.84
C ALA A 344 -23.64 4.56 20.43
N VAL A 345 -22.52 4.01 19.93
CA VAL A 345 -22.47 3.27 18.65
C VAL A 345 -23.45 2.09 18.67
N ALA A 346 -23.52 1.37 19.79
CA ALA A 346 -24.43 0.25 19.95
C ALA A 346 -25.91 0.65 19.93
N TYR A 347 -26.28 1.72 20.64
CA TYR A 347 -27.65 2.24 20.61
C TYR A 347 -28.01 2.78 19.22
N ALA A 348 -27.07 3.40 18.51
CA ALA A 348 -27.25 3.83 17.13
C ALA A 348 -27.53 2.63 16.19
N LYS A 349 -26.70 1.58 16.26
CA LYS A 349 -26.91 0.31 15.53
C LYS A 349 -28.26 -0.34 15.84
N ALA A 350 -28.69 -0.27 17.10
CA ALA A 350 -29.98 -0.80 17.55
C ALA A 350 -31.19 0.11 17.20
N LYS A 351 -30.98 1.24 16.49
CA LYS A 351 -32.00 2.25 16.17
C LYS A 351 -32.72 2.83 17.39
N GLN A 352 -32.04 2.86 18.54
CA GLN A 352 -32.54 3.40 19.81
C GLN A 352 -32.12 4.86 19.97
N SER A 353 -32.69 5.76 19.16
CA SER A 353 -32.23 7.14 19.04
C SER A 353 -32.30 7.95 20.35
N GLN A 354 -33.32 7.73 21.18
CA GLN A 354 -33.46 8.44 22.45
C GLN A 354 -32.35 8.08 23.44
N GLN A 355 -32.04 6.80 23.57
CA GLN A 355 -30.97 6.29 24.42
C GLN A 355 -29.60 6.73 23.89
N MET A 356 -29.40 6.64 22.57
CA MET A 356 -28.18 7.14 21.92
C MET A 356 -27.94 8.62 22.25
N GLN A 357 -28.97 9.47 22.11
CA GLN A 357 -28.87 10.91 22.44
C GLN A 357 -28.57 11.16 23.92
N GLN A 358 -29.14 10.37 24.83
CA GLN A 358 -28.83 10.45 26.26
C GLN A 358 -27.38 10.06 26.58
N VAL A 359 -26.83 9.07 25.90
CA VAL A 359 -25.42 8.68 26.05
C VAL A 359 -24.52 9.76 25.43
N LEU A 360 -24.87 10.29 24.26
CA LEU A 360 -24.13 11.37 23.62
C LEU A 360 -24.05 12.61 24.52
N ALA A 361 -25.16 12.99 25.17
CA ALA A 361 -25.18 14.12 26.10
C ALA A 361 -24.23 13.92 27.31
N GLN A 362 -24.10 12.69 27.81
CA GLN A 362 -23.13 12.37 28.86
C GLN A 362 -21.69 12.40 28.33
N LEU A 363 -21.48 11.92 27.11
CA LEU A 363 -20.18 11.92 26.46
C LEU A 363 -19.69 13.34 26.19
N THR A 364 -20.58 14.28 25.83
CA THR A 364 -20.24 15.67 25.51
C THR A 364 -19.36 16.32 26.57
N GLY A 365 -19.62 16.12 27.85
CA GLY A 365 -18.81 16.72 28.93
C GLY A 365 -17.39 16.16 29.04
N LEU A 366 -17.16 14.93 28.55
CA LEU A 366 -15.88 14.23 28.66
C LEU A 366 -14.96 14.51 27.45
N ILE A 367 -15.51 14.95 26.32
CA ILE A 367 -14.78 15.06 25.05
C ILE A 367 -14.39 16.49 24.67
N GLN A 368 -14.33 17.41 25.64
CA GLN A 368 -14.00 18.82 25.38
C GLN A 368 -12.55 19.20 25.68
N SER A 369 -11.81 18.39 26.44
CA SER A 369 -10.46 18.73 26.87
C SER A 369 -9.43 18.56 25.74
N GLU A 370 -8.33 19.30 25.82
CA GLU A 370 -7.17 19.15 24.91
C GLU A 370 -6.70 17.69 24.83
N THR A 371 -6.57 17.01 25.97
CA THR A 371 -6.18 15.59 26.04
C THR A 371 -7.17 14.66 25.32
N ALA A 372 -8.46 15.00 25.32
CA ALA A 372 -9.47 14.21 24.63
C ALA A 372 -9.35 14.31 23.10
N VAL A 373 -9.02 15.50 22.59
CA VAL A 373 -9.12 15.86 21.17
C VAL A 373 -7.80 15.91 20.41
N ASN A 374 -6.65 15.85 21.09
CA ASN A 374 -5.35 15.82 20.42
C ASN A 374 -5.21 14.58 19.50
N ASN A 375 -4.16 14.52 18.69
CA ASN A 375 -4.00 13.47 17.66
C ASN A 375 -3.99 12.03 18.20
N VAL A 376 -3.63 11.81 19.48
CA VAL A 376 -3.64 10.50 20.15
C VAL A 376 -4.80 10.36 21.14
N GLY A 377 -5.69 11.35 21.18
CA GLY A 377 -6.78 11.46 22.14
C GLY A 377 -7.92 10.49 21.84
N TYR A 378 -8.67 10.14 22.87
CA TYR A 378 -9.73 9.12 22.81
C TYR A 378 -10.94 9.52 21.97
N VAL A 379 -11.11 10.79 21.58
CA VAL A 379 -12.14 11.19 20.61
C VAL A 379 -11.91 10.55 19.25
N ASN A 380 -10.66 10.44 18.79
CA ASN A 380 -10.32 9.77 17.53
C ASN A 380 -10.74 8.30 17.57
N ASN A 381 -10.52 7.61 18.69
CA ASN A 381 -10.94 6.21 18.87
C ASN A 381 -12.46 6.03 18.80
N ILE A 382 -13.21 6.96 19.39
CA ILE A 382 -14.68 6.91 19.37
C ILE A 382 -15.22 7.21 17.97
N LEU A 383 -14.64 8.19 17.27
CA LEU A 383 -15.00 8.51 15.89
C LEU A 383 -14.69 7.34 14.95
N GLN A 384 -13.50 6.74 15.09
CA GLN A 384 -13.12 5.57 14.33
C GLN A 384 -14.11 4.42 14.54
N ALA A 385 -14.43 4.11 15.80
CA ALA A 385 -15.42 3.07 16.14
C ALA A 385 -16.80 3.36 15.54
N ALA A 386 -17.23 4.63 15.50
CA ALA A 386 -18.49 5.03 14.86
C ALA A 386 -18.45 4.88 13.33
N VAL A 387 -17.34 5.25 12.68
CA VAL A 387 -17.14 5.13 11.22
C VAL A 387 -17.07 3.66 10.78
N GLU A 388 -16.27 2.82 11.47
CA GLU A 388 -16.17 1.38 11.20
C GLU A 388 -17.51 0.65 11.43
N ALA A 389 -18.33 1.18 12.33
CA ALA A 389 -19.68 0.71 12.60
C ALA A 389 -20.74 1.26 11.62
N GLU A 390 -20.34 2.04 10.62
CA GLU A 390 -21.21 2.75 9.67
C GLU A 390 -22.23 3.69 10.34
N GLN A 391 -21.96 4.14 11.56
CA GLN A 391 -22.80 5.06 12.33
C GLN A 391 -22.39 6.51 12.05
N TYR A 392 -22.40 6.91 10.78
CA TYR A 392 -21.91 8.21 10.32
C TYR A 392 -22.63 9.41 10.95
N ASN A 393 -23.96 9.33 11.12
CA ASN A 393 -24.72 10.41 11.77
C ASN A 393 -24.32 10.59 13.24
N LEU A 394 -23.95 9.51 13.94
CA LEU A 394 -23.40 9.60 15.29
C LEU A 394 -22.00 10.22 15.25
N ALA A 395 -21.14 9.82 14.31
CA ALA A 395 -19.81 10.40 14.16
C ALA A 395 -19.86 11.92 13.92
N ILE A 396 -20.75 12.39 13.02
CA ILE A 396 -20.99 13.83 12.81
C ILE A 396 -21.54 14.49 14.08
N ALA A 397 -22.48 13.85 14.78
CA ALA A 397 -23.01 14.40 16.03
C ALA A 397 -21.92 14.56 17.10
N ILE A 398 -20.99 13.61 17.20
CA ILE A 398 -19.81 13.69 18.08
C ILE A 398 -18.92 14.87 17.66
N LEU A 399 -18.59 15.01 16.38
CA LEU A 399 -17.79 16.14 15.89
C LEU A 399 -18.45 17.50 16.19
N ASN A 400 -19.77 17.59 16.03
CA ASN A 400 -20.51 18.82 16.25
C ASN A 400 -20.57 19.24 17.72
N VAL A 401 -20.57 18.30 18.66
CA VAL A 401 -20.58 18.63 20.10
C VAL A 401 -19.19 18.92 20.66
N VAL A 402 -18.11 18.46 20.02
CA VAL A 402 -16.74 18.85 20.39
C VAL A 402 -16.53 20.30 19.98
N GLN A 403 -16.18 21.18 20.91
CA GLN A 403 -15.92 22.58 20.60
C GLN A 403 -14.80 22.72 19.55
N ASN A 404 -14.86 23.78 18.75
CA ASN A 404 -13.76 24.14 17.85
C ASN A 404 -12.60 24.67 18.70
N ASN A 405 -11.83 23.76 19.28
CA ASN A 405 -10.58 24.05 19.95
C ASN A 405 -9.44 24.01 18.92
N ALA A 406 -8.47 24.94 19.03
CA ALA A 406 -7.25 24.94 18.24
C ALA A 406 -6.51 23.59 18.30
N ASP A 407 -6.73 22.83 19.38
CA ASP A 407 -6.07 21.54 19.63
C ASP A 407 -6.68 20.36 18.84
N PHE A 408 -7.91 20.48 18.31
CA PHE A 408 -8.51 19.41 17.50
C PHE A 408 -8.22 19.59 16.00
N LEU A 409 -6.94 19.64 15.66
CA LEU A 409 -6.45 19.90 14.30
C LEU A 409 -6.99 18.89 13.26
N SER A 410 -7.29 17.66 13.67
CA SER A 410 -7.80 16.60 12.78
C SER A 410 -9.30 16.68 12.50
N LYS A 411 -10.05 17.59 13.16
CA LYS A 411 -11.51 17.75 12.99
C LYS A 411 -11.99 17.89 11.53
N PRO A 412 -11.43 18.78 10.69
CA PRO A 412 -11.79 18.84 9.26
C PRO A 412 -11.47 17.53 8.51
N GLY A 413 -10.37 16.87 8.87
CA GLY A 413 -10.02 15.55 8.34
C GLY A 413 -11.09 14.49 8.64
N TRP A 414 -11.63 14.48 9.85
CA TRP A 414 -12.71 13.56 10.24
C TRP A 414 -14.01 13.79 9.47
N TYR A 415 -14.42 15.04 9.23
CA TYR A 415 -15.57 15.32 8.36
C TYR A 415 -15.40 14.68 6.98
N ARG A 416 -14.23 14.88 6.35
CA ARG A 416 -13.92 14.26 5.06
C ARG A 416 -13.93 12.74 5.13
N GLN A 417 -13.31 12.14 6.15
CA GLN A 417 -13.28 10.69 6.31
C GLN A 417 -14.69 10.09 6.46
N ILE A 418 -15.57 10.74 7.23
CA ILE A 418 -16.97 10.30 7.42
C ILE A 418 -17.76 10.36 6.11
N VAL A 419 -17.52 11.36 5.26
CA VAL A 419 -18.17 11.46 3.93
C VAL A 419 -17.57 10.47 2.92
N GLN A 420 -16.25 10.29 2.93
CA GLN A 420 -15.54 9.41 2.01
C GLN A 420 -15.86 7.93 2.23
N ALA A 421 -16.14 7.50 3.47
CA ALA A 421 -16.48 6.12 3.78
C ALA A 421 -17.69 5.59 2.95
N PRO A 422 -18.89 6.21 3.01
CA PRO A 422 -20.01 5.80 2.16
C PRO A 422 -19.76 6.06 0.67
N LEU A 423 -18.97 7.08 0.30
CA LEU A 423 -18.62 7.35 -1.09
C LEU A 423 -17.82 6.19 -1.72
N ARG A 424 -16.83 5.63 -1.01
CA ARG A 424 -16.04 4.46 -1.44
C ARG A 424 -16.91 3.20 -1.58
N SER A 425 -17.95 3.10 -0.75
CA SER A 425 -18.96 2.03 -0.82
C SER A 425 -20.11 2.32 -1.80
N GLN A 426 -20.02 3.39 -2.62
CA GLN A 426 -21.03 3.82 -3.60
C GLN A 426 -22.42 4.18 -3.00
N HIS A 427 -22.50 4.46 -1.70
CA HIS A 427 -23.70 4.98 -1.04
C HIS A 427 -23.81 6.51 -1.22
N LEU A 428 -23.98 6.96 -2.46
CA LEU A 428 -23.86 8.38 -2.85
C LEU A 428 -24.83 9.31 -2.10
N ASP A 429 -26.10 8.91 -1.97
CA ASP A 429 -27.11 9.71 -1.25
C ASP A 429 -26.73 9.91 0.21
N LYS A 430 -26.12 8.89 0.82
CA LYS A 430 -25.66 8.98 2.21
C LYS A 430 -24.45 9.90 2.34
N ALA A 431 -23.49 9.81 1.41
CA ALA A 431 -22.36 10.72 1.36
C ALA A 431 -22.83 12.18 1.19
N LEU A 432 -23.83 12.43 0.33
CA LEU A 432 -24.44 13.74 0.13
C LEU A 432 -25.12 14.27 1.40
N GLU A 433 -25.92 13.44 2.08
CA GLU A 433 -26.55 13.81 3.37
C GLU A 433 -25.51 14.23 4.41
N LEU A 434 -24.38 13.52 4.47
CA LEU A 434 -23.31 13.80 5.43
C LEU A 434 -22.49 15.04 5.05
N ALA A 435 -22.17 15.22 3.76
CA ALA A 435 -21.45 16.41 3.28
C ALA A 435 -22.22 17.70 3.59
N LYS A 436 -23.55 17.68 3.51
CA LYS A 436 -24.41 18.81 3.88
C LYS A 436 -24.34 19.18 5.36
N GLN A 437 -23.92 18.25 6.22
CA GLN A 437 -23.79 18.47 7.66
C GLN A 437 -22.43 19.07 8.05
N ILE A 438 -21.48 19.20 7.12
CA ILE A 438 -20.21 19.90 7.37
C ILE A 438 -20.51 21.40 7.51
N PRO A 439 -20.17 22.06 8.64
CA PRO A 439 -20.40 23.49 8.81
C PRO A 439 -19.67 24.35 7.76
N ASN A 440 -20.43 24.92 6.83
CA ASN A 440 -19.90 25.68 5.69
C ASN A 440 -19.20 26.98 6.11
N ASP A 441 -19.65 27.59 7.21
CA ASP A 441 -19.08 28.82 7.77
C ASP A 441 -17.70 28.59 8.42
N VAL A 442 -17.40 27.36 8.83
CA VAL A 442 -16.14 26.99 9.48
C VAL A 442 -15.20 26.24 8.54
N TRP A 443 -15.73 25.29 7.77
CA TRP A 443 -14.98 24.39 6.89
C TRP A 443 -15.56 24.40 5.46
N PRO A 444 -15.57 25.57 4.80
CA PRO A 444 -16.11 25.68 3.45
C PRO A 444 -15.30 24.85 2.45
N GLU A 445 -13.99 24.70 2.65
CA GLU A 445 -13.11 23.92 1.78
C GLU A 445 -13.49 22.43 1.82
N GLU A 446 -13.58 21.85 3.01
CA GLU A 446 -13.92 20.43 3.20
C GLU A 446 -15.32 20.11 2.69
N ARG A 447 -16.29 21.00 2.93
CA ARG A 447 -17.66 20.84 2.44
C ARG A 447 -17.70 20.85 0.91
N ASN A 448 -17.15 21.89 0.28
CA ASN A 448 -17.25 22.07 -1.17
C ASN A 448 -16.40 21.04 -1.94
N SER A 449 -15.23 20.66 -1.41
CA SER A 449 -14.44 19.54 -1.93
C SER A 449 -15.21 18.22 -1.87
N SER A 450 -15.87 17.93 -0.73
CA SER A 450 -16.69 16.70 -0.60
C SER A 450 -17.86 16.69 -1.58
N LEU A 451 -18.56 17.81 -1.74
CA LEU A 451 -19.67 17.93 -2.69
C LEU A 451 -19.21 17.79 -4.15
N GLN A 452 -18.03 18.32 -4.49
CA GLN A 452 -17.43 18.11 -5.82
C GLN A 452 -17.19 16.62 -6.09
N GLU A 453 -16.54 15.90 -5.17
CA GLU A 453 -16.29 14.45 -5.29
C GLU A 453 -17.61 13.68 -5.48
N ILE A 454 -18.64 14.04 -4.71
CA ILE A 454 -19.97 13.43 -4.80
C ILE A 454 -20.65 13.72 -6.14
N ALA A 455 -20.60 14.96 -6.63
CA ALA A 455 -21.18 15.34 -7.93
C ALA A 455 -20.54 14.53 -9.08
N ILE A 456 -19.21 14.40 -9.07
CA ILE A 456 -18.46 13.59 -10.03
C ILE A 456 -18.84 12.11 -9.91
N ALA A 457 -18.98 11.59 -8.68
CA ALA A 457 -19.39 10.21 -8.46
C ALA A 457 -20.81 9.92 -8.98
N TYR A 458 -21.77 10.83 -8.77
CA TYR A 458 -23.10 10.72 -9.38
C TYR A 458 -23.04 10.69 -10.90
N ALA A 459 -22.24 11.55 -11.52
CA ALA A 459 -22.06 11.57 -12.98
C ALA A 459 -21.45 10.27 -13.51
N ASN A 460 -20.42 9.73 -12.85
CA ASN A 460 -19.83 8.44 -13.17
C ASN A 460 -20.82 7.27 -13.01
N ALA A 461 -21.74 7.37 -12.04
CA ALA A 461 -22.87 6.45 -11.87
C ALA A 461 -24.04 6.70 -12.85
N LYS A 462 -23.88 7.61 -13.83
CA LYS A 462 -24.89 8.03 -14.82
C LYS A 462 -26.12 8.73 -14.23
N GLN A 463 -26.04 9.19 -12.98
CA GLN A 463 -27.09 9.91 -12.26
C GLN A 463 -26.92 11.44 -12.46
N TRP A 464 -27.03 11.88 -13.72
CA TRP A 464 -26.72 13.26 -14.11
C TRP A 464 -27.63 14.33 -13.50
N SER A 465 -28.89 14.00 -13.24
CA SER A 465 -29.81 14.93 -12.56
C SER A 465 -29.31 15.27 -11.16
N GLN A 466 -28.91 14.25 -10.39
CA GLN A 466 -28.36 14.40 -9.05
C GLN A 466 -27.00 15.11 -9.09
N ALA A 467 -26.13 14.77 -10.04
CA ALA A 467 -24.85 15.46 -10.21
C ALA A 467 -25.06 16.97 -10.38
N ASN A 468 -25.95 17.37 -11.28
CA ASN A 468 -26.28 18.78 -11.52
C ASN A 468 -26.91 19.45 -10.29
N GLU A 469 -27.79 18.77 -9.56
CA GLU A 469 -28.37 19.27 -8.32
C GLU A 469 -27.30 19.54 -7.25
N VAL A 470 -26.32 18.63 -7.11
CA VAL A 470 -25.21 18.81 -6.16
C VAL A 470 -24.36 20.01 -6.54
N VAL A 471 -24.07 20.24 -7.83
CA VAL A 471 -23.33 21.42 -8.29
C VAL A 471 -23.98 22.74 -7.86
N THR A 472 -25.31 22.82 -7.80
CA THR A 472 -26.00 24.04 -7.33
C THR A 472 -25.79 24.33 -5.84
N GLN A 473 -25.30 23.36 -5.07
CA GLN A 473 -25.04 23.47 -3.63
C GLN A 473 -23.55 23.70 -3.30
N ILE A 474 -22.70 23.73 -4.33
CA ILE A 474 -21.27 24.03 -4.23
C ILE A 474 -21.08 25.53 -4.38
N GLU A 475 -20.25 26.10 -3.50
CA GLU A 475 -19.88 27.51 -3.49
C GLU A 475 -18.41 27.69 -3.89
N ASN A 476 -18.10 28.82 -4.52
CA ASN A 476 -16.71 29.25 -4.71
C ASN A 476 -16.22 29.88 -3.41
N THR A 477 -15.10 29.40 -2.88
CA THR A 477 -14.53 29.91 -1.62
C THR A 477 -13.51 31.02 -1.90
N SER A 478 -12.94 31.59 -0.84
CA SER A 478 -11.85 32.57 -0.94
C SER A 478 -10.58 32.03 -1.59
N PHE A 479 -10.40 30.71 -1.64
CA PHE A 479 -9.19 30.08 -2.18
C PHE A 479 -9.45 29.32 -3.48
N THR A 480 -10.60 28.64 -3.58
CA THR A 480 -10.84 27.69 -4.66
C THR A 480 -12.21 27.92 -5.31
N PRO A 481 -12.28 28.05 -6.65
CA PRO A 481 -13.54 28.20 -7.36
C PRO A 481 -14.23 26.84 -7.60
N TYR A 482 -14.56 26.12 -6.51
CA TYR A 482 -15.08 24.74 -6.58
C TYR A 482 -16.26 24.55 -7.52
N GLN A 483 -17.20 25.50 -7.57
CA GLN A 483 -18.37 25.37 -8.41
C GLN A 483 -17.98 25.34 -9.89
N VAL A 484 -17.07 26.25 -10.28
CA VAL A 484 -16.56 26.31 -11.66
C VAL A 484 -15.75 25.08 -12.02
N LEU A 485 -14.86 24.64 -11.12
CA LEU A 485 -14.06 23.43 -11.31
C LEU A 485 -14.97 22.21 -11.49
N THR A 486 -15.99 22.07 -10.64
CA THR A 486 -16.93 20.95 -10.72
C THR A 486 -17.71 20.98 -12.03
N GLN A 487 -18.22 22.15 -12.45
CA GLN A 487 -18.93 22.27 -13.73
C GLN A 487 -18.05 21.93 -14.92
N ALA A 488 -16.81 22.41 -14.95
CA ALA A 488 -15.86 22.09 -16.02
C ALA A 488 -15.53 20.60 -16.04
N GLU A 489 -15.30 19.98 -14.88
CA GLU A 489 -15.03 18.54 -14.79
C GLU A 489 -16.21 17.70 -15.26
N LEU A 490 -17.44 18.04 -14.83
CA LEU A 490 -18.66 17.37 -15.30
C LEU A 490 -18.89 17.58 -16.80
N ALA A 491 -18.61 18.78 -17.33
CA ALA A 491 -18.69 19.03 -18.76
C ALA A 491 -17.74 18.10 -19.52
N ALA A 492 -16.52 17.94 -19.02
CA ALA A 492 -15.49 17.12 -19.67
C ALA A 492 -15.81 15.62 -19.77
N ILE A 493 -16.76 15.12 -18.98
CA ILE A 493 -17.26 13.74 -19.01
C ILE A 493 -18.74 13.65 -19.43
N ALA A 494 -19.32 14.76 -19.92
CA ALA A 494 -20.73 14.83 -20.28
C ALA A 494 -21.09 13.83 -21.39
N PRO A 495 -22.28 13.18 -21.32
CA PRO A 495 -22.65 12.13 -22.25
C PRO A 495 -23.19 12.66 -23.58
N THR A 496 -23.60 13.94 -23.64
CA THR A 496 -24.13 14.57 -24.85
C THR A 496 -23.57 15.99 -25.05
N PRO A 497 -23.53 16.50 -26.30
CA PRO A 497 -23.13 17.87 -26.59
C PRO A 497 -23.99 18.93 -25.89
N GLU A 498 -25.27 18.68 -25.69
CA GLU A 498 -26.18 19.60 -24.98
C GLU A 498 -25.84 19.70 -23.50
N GLN A 499 -25.54 18.56 -22.87
CA GLN A 499 -25.11 18.52 -21.46
C GLN A 499 -23.75 19.19 -21.29
N PHE A 500 -22.79 18.93 -22.21
CA PHE A 500 -21.51 19.64 -22.27
C PHE A 500 -21.74 21.15 -22.35
N THR A 501 -22.54 21.60 -23.33
CA THR A 501 -22.80 23.02 -23.58
C THR A 501 -23.42 23.70 -22.37
N THR A 502 -24.39 23.05 -21.72
CA THR A 502 -25.06 23.60 -20.54
C THR A 502 -24.08 23.82 -19.38
N LEU A 503 -23.27 22.80 -19.07
CA LEU A 503 -22.31 22.87 -17.97
C LEU A 503 -21.16 23.83 -18.25
N ILE A 504 -20.60 23.80 -19.48
CA ILE A 504 -19.45 24.64 -19.82
C ILE A 504 -19.83 26.12 -19.91
N GLN A 505 -21.03 26.46 -20.40
CA GLN A 505 -21.48 27.85 -20.45
C GLN A 505 -21.74 28.41 -19.04
N ALA A 506 -22.30 27.60 -18.14
CA ALA A 506 -22.40 27.97 -16.73
C ALA A 506 -21.01 28.21 -16.11
N ALA A 507 -20.05 27.31 -16.37
CA ALA A 507 -18.68 27.45 -15.89
C ALA A 507 -18.02 28.74 -16.40
N ILE A 508 -18.17 29.05 -17.70
CA ILE A 508 -17.63 30.26 -18.31
C ILE A 508 -18.23 31.52 -17.67
N ALA A 509 -19.56 31.58 -17.51
CA ALA A 509 -20.22 32.73 -16.90
C ALA A 509 -19.76 32.95 -15.45
N GLN A 510 -19.64 31.88 -14.66
CA GLN A 510 -19.14 31.96 -13.29
C GLN A 510 -17.66 32.34 -13.22
N ALA A 511 -16.81 31.76 -14.07
CA ALA A 511 -15.40 32.12 -14.17
C ALA A 511 -15.22 33.61 -14.49
N GLN A 512 -16.06 34.16 -15.37
CA GLN A 512 -16.02 35.58 -15.71
C GLN A 512 -16.38 36.49 -14.54
N ALA A 513 -17.26 36.05 -13.63
CA ALA A 513 -17.65 36.77 -12.43
C ALA A 513 -16.66 36.66 -11.26
N LEU A 514 -15.63 35.80 -11.35
CA LEU A 514 -14.60 35.71 -10.32
C LEU A 514 -13.71 36.97 -10.33
N GLU A 515 -13.58 37.59 -9.15
CA GLU A 515 -12.72 38.75 -8.92
C GLU A 515 -11.23 38.37 -8.70
N PRO A 516 -10.89 37.38 -7.85
CA PRO A 516 -9.48 37.04 -7.61
C PRO A 516 -8.81 36.52 -8.89
N ILE A 517 -7.70 37.16 -9.27
CA ILE A 517 -6.94 36.86 -10.50
C ILE A 517 -6.56 35.37 -10.56
N GLN A 518 -6.10 34.83 -9.43
CA GLN A 518 -5.65 33.46 -9.27
C GLN A 518 -6.78 32.46 -9.52
N GLN A 519 -7.95 32.69 -8.90
CA GLN A 519 -9.12 31.82 -9.08
C GLN A 519 -9.64 31.88 -10.51
N LYS A 520 -9.70 33.08 -11.10
CA LYS A 520 -10.16 33.26 -12.48
C LYS A 520 -9.24 32.54 -13.46
N ALA A 521 -7.93 32.63 -13.29
CA ALA A 521 -6.97 31.92 -14.14
C ALA A 521 -7.10 30.39 -14.01
N LEU A 522 -7.22 29.87 -12.78
CA LEU A 522 -7.45 28.44 -12.54
C LEU A 522 -8.77 27.95 -13.16
N ALA A 523 -9.84 28.73 -13.02
CA ALA A 523 -11.13 28.45 -13.63
C ALA A 523 -11.05 28.40 -15.17
N LEU A 524 -10.36 29.36 -15.80
CA LEU A 524 -10.15 29.36 -17.25
C LEU A 524 -9.34 28.14 -17.72
N ALA A 525 -8.32 27.73 -16.97
CA ALA A 525 -7.57 26.51 -17.26
C ALA A 525 -8.44 25.24 -17.12
N ALA A 526 -9.33 25.18 -16.14
CA ALA A 526 -10.30 24.08 -16.00
C ALA A 526 -11.33 24.06 -17.14
N ILE A 527 -11.76 25.21 -17.66
CA ILE A 527 -12.63 25.30 -18.83
C ILE A 527 -11.90 24.81 -20.09
N ALA A 528 -10.64 25.23 -20.29
CA ALA A 528 -9.80 24.73 -21.38
C ALA A 528 -9.64 23.20 -21.29
N SER A 529 -9.44 22.69 -20.08
CA SER A 529 -9.36 21.27 -19.78
C SER A 529 -10.60 20.50 -20.25
N ALA A 530 -11.79 21.05 -20.05
CA ALA A 530 -13.03 20.45 -20.52
C ALA A 530 -13.13 20.44 -22.05
N TYR A 531 -12.79 21.55 -22.71
CA TYR A 531 -12.78 21.62 -24.16
C TYR A 531 -11.78 20.64 -24.79
N LEU A 532 -10.62 20.45 -24.17
CA LEU A 532 -9.61 19.50 -24.65
C LEU A 532 -10.15 18.07 -24.66
N ARG A 533 -10.85 17.66 -23.59
CA ARG A 533 -11.48 16.32 -23.53
C ARG A 533 -12.63 16.16 -24.51
N SER A 534 -13.32 17.25 -24.86
CA SER A 534 -14.34 17.24 -25.92
C SER A 534 -13.77 17.24 -27.35
N GLY A 535 -12.45 17.35 -27.52
CA GLY A 535 -11.78 17.41 -28.82
C GLY A 535 -11.79 18.80 -29.49
N ASN A 536 -12.12 19.86 -28.75
CA ASN A 536 -12.13 21.23 -29.28
C ASN A 536 -10.81 21.94 -28.99
N GLU A 537 -9.85 21.79 -29.89
CA GLU A 537 -8.51 22.37 -29.76
C GLU A 537 -8.51 23.90 -29.79
N GLU A 538 -9.36 24.52 -30.62
CA GLU A 538 -9.44 25.98 -30.74
C GLU A 538 -9.85 26.63 -29.41
N GLN A 539 -10.93 26.14 -28.80
CA GLN A 539 -11.40 26.64 -27.51
C GLN A 539 -10.41 26.32 -26.39
N THR A 540 -9.77 25.14 -26.44
CA THR A 540 -8.71 24.80 -25.49
C THR A 540 -7.60 25.86 -25.50
N GLN A 541 -7.03 26.16 -26.67
CA GLN A 541 -5.96 27.13 -26.80
C GLN A 541 -6.42 28.54 -26.40
N SER A 542 -7.63 28.93 -26.80
CA SER A 542 -8.22 30.22 -26.42
C SER A 542 -8.30 30.40 -24.89
N PHE A 543 -8.84 29.41 -24.17
CA PHE A 543 -8.99 29.52 -22.72
C PHE A 543 -7.67 29.39 -21.96
N LEU A 544 -6.71 28.58 -22.43
CA LEU A 544 -5.36 28.55 -21.86
C LEU A 544 -4.67 29.91 -22.02
N GLN A 545 -4.78 30.53 -23.20
CA GLN A 545 -4.20 31.85 -23.44
C GLN A 545 -4.85 32.92 -22.57
N GLN A 546 -6.17 32.85 -22.36
CA GLN A 546 -6.86 33.75 -21.43
C GLN A 546 -6.38 33.57 -19.98
N ALA A 547 -6.16 32.32 -19.53
CA ALA A 547 -5.61 32.05 -18.20
C ALA A 547 -4.20 32.67 -18.05
N ILE A 548 -3.34 32.49 -19.04
CA ILE A 548 -1.99 33.09 -19.08
C ILE A 548 -2.08 34.62 -19.05
N GLN A 549 -2.89 35.23 -19.92
CA GLN A 549 -3.08 36.68 -19.97
C GLN A 549 -3.60 37.24 -18.64
N LYS A 550 -4.46 36.49 -17.96
CA LYS A 550 -4.98 36.92 -16.67
C LYS A 550 -3.88 36.93 -15.61
N LEU A 551 -3.01 35.93 -15.58
CA LEU A 551 -1.85 35.90 -14.68
C LEU A 551 -0.75 36.90 -15.05
N GLN A 552 -0.63 37.30 -16.32
CA GLN A 552 0.30 38.36 -16.74
C GLN A 552 0.03 39.71 -16.05
N GLN A 553 -1.19 39.92 -15.54
CA GLN A 553 -1.56 41.11 -14.75
C GLN A 553 -0.98 41.12 -13.33
N VAL A 554 -0.43 40.00 -12.85
CA VAL A 554 0.30 39.95 -11.59
C VAL A 554 1.69 40.55 -11.80
N GLU A 555 1.96 41.65 -11.09
CA GLU A 555 3.21 42.43 -11.23
C GLU A 555 4.44 41.65 -10.74
N ASP A 556 4.33 41.00 -9.59
CA ASP A 556 5.41 40.20 -9.00
C ASP A 556 5.65 38.94 -9.85
N GLU A 557 6.78 38.92 -10.55
CA GLU A 557 7.14 37.86 -11.49
C GLU A 557 7.26 36.48 -10.82
N GLU A 558 7.81 36.44 -9.61
CA GLU A 558 8.05 35.22 -8.85
C GLU A 558 6.73 34.62 -8.35
N TYR A 559 5.84 35.46 -7.83
CA TYR A 559 4.48 35.07 -7.44
C TYR A 559 3.67 34.65 -8.65
N ARG A 560 3.74 35.38 -9.77
CA ARG A 560 3.14 34.97 -11.05
C ARG A 560 3.64 33.61 -11.52
N GLY A 561 4.95 33.37 -11.43
CA GLY A 561 5.55 32.08 -11.77
C GLY A 561 5.01 30.94 -10.90
N ARG A 562 4.88 31.15 -9.60
CA ARG A 562 4.28 30.15 -8.68
C ARG A 562 2.82 29.85 -9.01
N LEU A 563 2.04 30.86 -9.41
CA LEU A 563 0.65 30.67 -9.83
C LEU A 563 0.54 29.85 -11.13
N LEU A 564 1.43 30.08 -12.09
CA LEU A 564 1.50 29.28 -13.33
C LEU A 564 1.86 27.82 -13.01
N SER A 565 2.81 27.58 -12.10
CA SER A 565 3.13 26.22 -11.62
C SER A 565 1.94 25.55 -10.93
N GLN A 566 1.19 26.25 -10.09
CA GLN A 566 -0.03 25.70 -9.47
C GLN A 566 -1.09 25.27 -10.50
N ILE A 567 -1.30 26.07 -11.55
CA ILE A 567 -2.22 25.69 -12.64
C ILE A 567 -1.66 24.49 -13.42
N THR A 568 -0.34 24.44 -13.61
CA THR A 568 0.33 23.30 -14.26
C THR A 568 0.08 22.03 -13.46
N ASP A 569 0.28 22.05 -12.14
CA ASP A 569 0.04 20.92 -11.24
C ASP A 569 -1.42 20.46 -11.28
N TYR A 570 -2.37 21.40 -11.29
CA TYR A 570 -3.78 21.09 -11.48
C TYR A 570 -4.02 20.32 -12.80
N LEU A 571 -3.47 20.80 -13.92
CA LEU A 571 -3.63 20.13 -15.23
C LEU A 571 -2.93 18.76 -15.28
N ILE A 572 -1.78 18.61 -14.62
CA ILE A 572 -1.08 17.32 -14.45
C ILE A 572 -1.96 16.34 -13.68
N GLN A 573 -2.57 16.76 -12.57
CA GLN A 573 -3.50 15.92 -11.78
C GLN A 573 -4.71 15.48 -12.61
N LYS A 574 -5.17 16.31 -13.56
CA LYS A 574 -6.22 15.95 -14.53
C LYS A 574 -5.72 15.16 -15.74
N ARG A 575 -4.43 14.78 -15.76
CA ARG A 575 -3.71 14.06 -16.83
C ARG A 575 -3.72 14.78 -18.18
N GLN A 576 -3.68 16.11 -18.15
CA GLN A 576 -3.71 16.95 -19.35
C GLN A 576 -2.35 17.59 -19.60
N TYR A 577 -1.39 16.73 -19.88
CA TYR A 577 0.01 17.11 -19.99
C TYR A 577 0.29 18.14 -21.10
N THR A 578 -0.43 18.10 -22.23
CA THR A 578 -0.26 19.09 -23.31
C THR A 578 -0.70 20.49 -22.87
N ALA A 579 -1.86 20.60 -22.22
CA ALA A 579 -2.33 21.86 -21.66
C ALA A 579 -1.42 22.34 -20.52
N ALA A 580 -0.96 21.43 -19.66
CA ALA A 580 0.02 21.72 -18.61
C ALA A 580 1.31 22.29 -19.21
N LEU A 581 1.82 21.71 -20.30
CA LEU A 581 3.02 22.17 -20.98
C LEU A 581 2.85 23.59 -21.53
N THR A 582 1.70 23.91 -22.13
CA THR A 582 1.39 25.27 -22.60
C THR A 582 1.45 26.30 -21.46
N ILE A 583 0.87 26.00 -20.29
CA ILE A 583 0.93 26.90 -19.13
C ILE A 583 2.37 27.00 -18.58
N ALA A 584 3.07 25.87 -18.48
CA ALA A 584 4.45 25.84 -18.00
C ALA A 584 5.38 26.69 -18.88
N GLN A 585 5.23 26.61 -20.21
CA GLN A 585 6.00 27.42 -21.17
C GLN A 585 5.83 28.93 -20.98
N ALA A 586 4.66 29.37 -20.51
CA ALA A 586 4.38 30.77 -20.23
C ALA A 586 5.00 31.27 -18.90
N ASN A 587 5.55 30.38 -18.06
CA ASN A 587 6.14 30.75 -16.78
C ASN A 587 7.45 31.54 -16.98
N PRO A 588 7.53 32.82 -16.57
CA PRO A 588 8.72 33.64 -16.81
C PRO A 588 9.93 33.19 -15.98
N VAL A 589 9.70 32.51 -14.86
CA VAL A 589 10.73 32.08 -13.92
C VAL A 589 11.35 30.76 -14.37
N SER A 590 12.61 30.80 -14.82
CA SER A 590 13.28 29.65 -15.46
C SER A 590 13.31 28.39 -14.61
N TYR A 591 13.58 28.48 -13.30
CA TYR A 591 13.70 27.30 -12.45
C TYR A 591 12.34 26.65 -12.16
N LEU A 592 11.27 27.45 -12.00
CA LEU A 592 9.90 26.96 -11.87
C LEU A 592 9.39 26.34 -13.18
N ARG A 593 9.74 26.94 -14.32
CA ARG A 593 9.47 26.41 -15.65
C ARG A 593 10.12 25.04 -15.84
N GLN A 594 11.41 24.93 -15.50
CA GLN A 594 12.15 23.66 -15.59
C GLN A 594 11.56 22.59 -14.68
N SER A 595 11.28 22.92 -13.42
CA SER A 595 10.62 22.01 -12.48
C SER A 595 9.26 21.51 -13.00
N SER A 596 8.50 22.40 -13.66
CA SER A 596 7.24 22.05 -14.30
C SER A 596 7.43 21.07 -15.46
N TYR A 597 8.43 21.29 -16.32
CA TYR A 597 8.78 20.36 -17.41
C TYR A 597 9.18 18.98 -16.89
N ASP A 598 10.01 18.93 -15.85
CA ASP A 598 10.45 17.66 -15.26
C ASP A 598 9.26 16.90 -14.65
N THR A 599 8.36 17.61 -13.96
CA THR A 599 7.13 17.01 -13.40
C THR A 599 6.21 16.50 -14.51
N ILE A 600 6.03 17.27 -15.60
CA ILE A 600 5.26 16.82 -16.76
C ILE A 600 5.86 15.54 -17.35
N PHE A 601 7.18 15.50 -17.57
CA PHE A 601 7.85 14.32 -18.12
C PHE A 601 7.67 13.09 -17.22
N GLN A 602 7.93 13.24 -15.92
CA GLN A 602 7.82 12.18 -14.92
C GLN A 602 6.41 11.60 -14.83
N GLN A 603 5.38 12.43 -15.02
CA GLN A 603 3.99 11.99 -14.96
C GLN A 603 3.45 11.50 -16.32
N ALA A 604 3.90 12.09 -17.43
CA ALA A 604 3.44 11.73 -18.76
C ALA A 604 4.04 10.42 -19.28
N LEU A 605 5.32 10.13 -18.99
CA LEU A 605 6.00 8.94 -19.50
C LEU A 605 5.33 7.63 -19.01
N PRO A 606 5.08 7.42 -17.70
CA PRO A 606 4.36 6.22 -17.23
C PRO A 606 2.92 6.14 -17.73
N ALA A 607 2.31 7.27 -18.08
CA ALA A 607 0.98 7.35 -18.66
C ALA A 607 0.98 7.17 -20.20
N TYR A 608 2.11 6.79 -20.80
CA TYR A 608 2.31 6.64 -22.25
C TYR A 608 2.05 7.92 -23.06
N GLY A 609 2.18 9.08 -22.43
CA GLY A 609 2.12 10.40 -23.05
C GLY A 609 3.40 10.72 -23.85
N PHE A 610 3.81 9.84 -24.75
CA PHE A 610 5.09 9.94 -25.47
C PHE A 610 5.23 11.23 -26.28
N TYR A 611 4.13 11.71 -26.87
CA TYR A 611 4.13 12.94 -27.67
C TYR A 611 4.58 14.16 -26.85
N VAL A 612 3.94 14.39 -25.70
CA VAL A 612 4.29 15.51 -24.81
C VAL A 612 5.63 15.27 -24.11
N ALA A 613 5.97 14.02 -23.76
CA ALA A 613 7.27 13.70 -23.18
C ALA A 613 8.40 14.08 -24.15
N LEU A 614 8.25 13.77 -25.44
CA LEU A 614 9.20 14.18 -26.48
C LEU A 614 9.23 15.71 -26.66
N GLN A 615 8.09 16.40 -26.61
CA GLN A 615 8.09 17.86 -26.63
C GLN A 615 8.89 18.46 -25.47
N VAL A 616 8.79 17.89 -24.27
CA VAL A 616 9.62 18.31 -23.13
C VAL A 616 11.11 18.07 -23.40
N VAL A 617 11.48 16.97 -24.04
CA VAL A 617 12.87 16.71 -24.47
C VAL A 617 13.38 17.78 -25.45
N GLU A 618 12.54 18.26 -26.38
CA GLU A 618 12.92 19.34 -27.30
C GLU A 618 13.16 20.68 -26.61
N LEU A 619 12.53 20.91 -25.46
CA LEU A 619 12.68 22.13 -24.68
C LEU A 619 13.89 22.10 -23.75
N ASP A 620 14.49 20.92 -23.56
CA ASP A 620 15.66 20.73 -22.71
C ASP A 620 16.93 21.20 -23.43
N THR A 621 17.67 22.11 -22.80
CA THR A 621 18.88 22.71 -23.39
C THR A 621 20.16 22.06 -22.90
N ILE A 622 20.09 21.20 -21.87
CA ILE A 622 21.25 20.54 -21.29
C ILE A 622 21.35 19.14 -21.91
N PRO A 623 22.46 18.78 -22.61
CA PRO A 623 22.61 17.47 -23.23
C PRO A 623 22.42 16.29 -22.26
N ASP A 624 22.86 16.46 -21.03
CA ASP A 624 22.84 15.46 -19.95
C ASP A 624 21.40 15.00 -19.64
N THR A 625 20.51 15.96 -19.39
CA THR A 625 19.08 15.72 -19.10
C THR A 625 18.34 15.29 -20.36
N GLN A 626 18.69 15.85 -21.51
CA GLN A 626 18.09 15.49 -22.80
C GLN A 626 18.36 14.02 -23.16
N ALA A 627 19.61 13.56 -23.07
CA ALA A 627 19.99 12.17 -23.32
C ALA A 627 19.30 11.22 -22.33
N THR A 628 19.28 11.58 -21.04
CA THR A 628 18.62 10.81 -19.98
C THR A 628 17.13 10.59 -20.28
N LYS A 629 16.42 11.65 -20.68
CA LYS A 629 14.99 11.59 -21.03
C LYS A 629 14.74 10.77 -22.30
N LEU A 630 15.56 10.91 -23.34
CA LEU A 630 15.47 10.09 -24.55
C LEU A 630 15.66 8.60 -24.25
N LEU A 631 16.66 8.26 -23.43
CA LEU A 631 16.93 6.88 -23.00
C LEU A 631 15.77 6.29 -22.18
N ALA A 632 15.11 7.11 -21.35
CA ALA A 632 13.94 6.69 -20.59
C ALA A 632 12.75 6.38 -21.51
N ILE A 633 12.46 7.25 -22.49
CA ILE A 633 11.40 6.99 -23.48
C ILE A 633 11.72 5.74 -24.32
N ALA A 634 12.96 5.60 -24.80
CA ALA A 634 13.40 4.45 -25.57
C ALA A 634 13.21 3.13 -24.79
N LYS A 635 13.59 3.12 -23.50
CA LYS A 635 13.39 1.98 -22.62
C LYS A 635 11.91 1.61 -22.49
N THR A 636 11.03 2.59 -22.29
CA THR A 636 9.58 2.33 -22.22
C THR A 636 9.04 1.81 -23.55
N TYR A 637 9.52 2.29 -24.71
CA TYR A 637 9.12 1.71 -26.00
C TYR A 637 9.59 0.26 -26.17
N ALA A 638 10.83 -0.05 -25.77
CA ALA A 638 11.35 -1.41 -25.81
C ALA A 638 10.51 -2.35 -24.93
N GLN A 639 10.17 -1.92 -23.71
CA GLN A 639 9.28 -2.66 -22.80
C GLN A 639 7.90 -2.94 -23.42
N LEU A 640 7.36 -2.02 -24.21
CA LEU A 640 6.10 -2.22 -24.93
C LEU A 640 6.24 -3.05 -26.23
N GLY A 641 7.44 -3.55 -26.54
CA GLY A 641 7.74 -4.28 -27.78
C GLY A 641 7.84 -3.40 -29.03
N ARG A 642 7.84 -2.07 -28.87
CA ARG A 642 8.02 -1.08 -29.95
C ARG A 642 9.50 -0.86 -30.24
N ASN A 643 10.18 -1.95 -30.62
CA ASN A 643 11.65 -2.01 -30.70
C ASN A 643 12.22 -1.02 -31.73
N GLU A 644 11.58 -0.84 -32.89
CA GLU A 644 12.07 0.09 -33.90
C GLU A 644 11.96 1.55 -33.42
N ASP A 645 10.88 1.92 -32.74
CA ASP A 645 10.73 3.26 -32.14
C ASP A 645 11.76 3.49 -31.03
N ALA A 646 12.02 2.46 -30.21
CA ALA A 646 13.07 2.51 -29.19
C ALA A 646 14.44 2.75 -29.83
N ILE A 647 14.79 2.00 -30.88
CA ILE A 647 16.07 2.13 -31.60
C ILE A 647 16.24 3.54 -32.17
N VAL A 648 15.21 4.12 -32.79
CA VAL A 648 15.27 5.50 -33.31
C VAL A 648 15.59 6.51 -32.20
N LEU A 649 14.99 6.35 -31.02
CA LEU A 649 15.27 7.22 -29.89
C LEU A 649 16.63 6.96 -29.25
N LEU A 650 17.13 5.73 -29.26
CA LEU A 650 18.49 5.41 -28.84
C LEU A 650 19.53 6.04 -29.77
N ASP A 651 19.31 6.03 -31.09
CA ASP A 651 20.21 6.66 -32.06
C ASP A 651 20.31 8.16 -31.76
N ARG A 652 19.16 8.79 -31.54
CA ARG A 652 19.09 10.19 -31.16
C ARG A 652 19.73 10.47 -29.80
N ALA A 653 19.51 9.62 -28.80
CA ALA A 653 20.15 9.75 -27.50
C ALA A 653 21.67 9.64 -27.60
N PHE A 654 22.19 8.79 -28.48
CA PHE A 654 23.62 8.66 -28.72
C PHE A 654 24.23 9.91 -29.36
N GLU A 655 23.54 10.55 -30.30
CA GLU A 655 23.97 11.84 -30.85
C GLU A 655 24.00 12.96 -29.78
N VAL A 656 23.03 12.97 -28.86
CA VAL A 656 22.98 13.94 -27.77
C VAL A 656 24.05 13.64 -26.72
N ALA A 657 24.26 12.37 -26.34
CA ALA A 657 25.26 11.97 -25.37
C ALA A 657 26.69 12.37 -25.78
N GLN A 658 27.00 12.36 -27.08
CA GLN A 658 28.27 12.84 -27.62
C GLN A 658 28.50 14.36 -27.41
N LYS A 659 27.46 15.13 -27.10
CA LYS A 659 27.54 16.56 -26.81
C LYS A 659 27.69 16.86 -25.31
N ILE A 660 27.61 15.85 -24.45
CA ILE A 660 27.84 15.99 -23.00
C ILE A 660 29.31 16.38 -22.78
N ALA A 661 29.52 17.48 -22.06
CA ALA A 661 30.83 18.06 -21.83
C ALA A 661 31.73 17.13 -20.99
N ASP A 662 33.04 17.23 -21.23
CA ASP A 662 34.05 16.55 -20.42
C ASP A 662 34.03 17.01 -18.94
N PRO A 663 34.49 16.16 -18.01
CA PRO A 663 35.06 14.82 -18.23
C PRO A 663 34.02 13.74 -18.55
N GLU A 664 34.46 12.65 -19.19
CA GLU A 664 33.59 11.52 -19.56
C GLU A 664 32.85 10.93 -18.35
N SER A 665 33.55 10.84 -17.22
CA SER A 665 32.99 10.46 -15.92
C SER A 665 33.11 11.62 -14.94
N ARG A 666 32.00 11.98 -14.28
CA ARG A 666 31.94 13.08 -13.29
C ARG A 666 31.56 12.53 -11.91
N MET A 667 31.98 13.23 -10.87
CA MET A 667 31.53 13.01 -9.49
C MET A 667 30.74 14.23 -9.02
N ILE A 668 29.65 14.01 -8.30
CA ILE A 668 28.81 15.05 -7.69
C ILE A 668 28.91 14.96 -6.18
N GLN A 669 29.12 16.10 -5.52
CA GLN A 669 29.03 16.22 -4.07
C GLN A 669 27.56 16.27 -3.63
N VAL A 670 27.09 15.28 -2.87
CA VAL A 670 25.72 15.23 -2.35
C VAL A 670 25.65 15.75 -0.90
N SER A 671 26.73 15.59 -0.14
CA SER A 671 26.88 16.14 1.22
C SER A 671 28.35 16.47 1.48
N GLU A 672 28.70 17.17 2.56
CA GLU A 672 30.10 17.50 2.93
C GLU A 672 31.05 16.28 2.91
N TYR A 673 30.52 15.07 3.13
CA TYR A 673 31.32 13.83 3.23
C TYR A 673 30.95 12.78 2.18
N THR A 674 30.17 13.11 1.15
CA THR A 674 29.69 12.14 0.17
C THR A 674 29.78 12.67 -1.25
N GLU A 675 30.69 12.08 -2.02
CA GLU A 675 30.73 12.19 -3.48
C GLU A 675 30.13 10.92 -4.08
N VAL A 676 29.27 11.08 -5.09
CA VAL A 676 28.68 9.99 -5.87
C VAL A 676 28.95 10.19 -7.35
N PRO A 677 29.01 9.12 -8.16
CA PRO A 677 29.08 9.26 -9.61
C PRO A 677 27.89 10.03 -10.17
N ASP A 678 28.15 10.83 -11.20
CA ASP A 678 27.11 11.55 -11.91
C ASP A 678 26.40 10.65 -12.92
N GLU A 679 25.23 10.16 -12.56
CA GLU A 679 24.39 9.30 -13.42
C GLU A 679 23.94 9.97 -14.73
N SER A 680 24.16 11.28 -14.89
CA SER A 680 23.84 12.06 -16.10
C SER A 680 25.07 12.34 -16.99
N ASP A 681 26.27 11.91 -16.58
CA ASP A 681 27.49 12.07 -17.38
C ASP A 681 27.51 11.19 -18.64
N ARG A 682 28.55 11.39 -19.46
CA ARG A 682 28.67 10.72 -20.75
C ARG A 682 28.95 9.23 -20.59
N ALA A 683 29.74 8.81 -19.60
CA ALA A 683 30.03 7.42 -19.31
C ALA A 683 28.76 6.62 -18.97
N HIS A 684 27.90 7.16 -18.10
CA HIS A 684 26.64 6.54 -17.72
C HIS A 684 25.66 6.51 -18.90
N GLN A 685 25.59 7.57 -19.72
CA GLN A 685 24.75 7.54 -20.92
C GLN A 685 25.22 6.47 -21.92
N TYR A 686 26.53 6.34 -22.16
CA TYR A 686 27.08 5.28 -23.02
C TYR A 686 26.80 3.88 -22.48
N THR A 687 26.90 3.70 -21.16
CA THR A 687 26.55 2.45 -20.50
C THR A 687 25.09 2.08 -20.74
N ARG A 688 24.16 3.03 -20.52
CA ARG A 688 22.73 2.81 -20.75
C ARG A 688 22.40 2.54 -22.21
N LEU A 689 23.07 3.22 -23.14
CA LEU A 689 22.93 2.99 -24.58
C LEU A 689 23.36 1.58 -24.97
N VAL A 690 24.55 1.13 -24.55
CA VAL A 690 25.05 -0.22 -24.83
C VAL A 690 24.12 -1.28 -24.26
N LYS A 691 23.73 -1.15 -22.99
CA LYS A 691 22.78 -2.08 -22.36
C LYS A 691 21.48 -2.20 -23.15
N GLN A 692 20.87 -1.08 -23.54
CA GLN A 692 19.61 -1.07 -24.29
C GLN A 692 19.75 -1.59 -25.73
N TYR A 693 20.84 -1.26 -26.44
CA TYR A 693 21.09 -1.82 -27.76
C TYR A 693 21.32 -3.33 -27.72
N VAL A 694 22.06 -3.84 -26.73
CA VAL A 694 22.27 -5.28 -26.54
C VAL A 694 20.94 -5.97 -26.25
N ALA A 695 20.11 -5.41 -25.36
CA ALA A 695 18.79 -5.94 -25.06
C ALA A 695 17.85 -5.98 -26.28
N LEU A 696 18.04 -5.06 -27.23
CA LEU A 696 17.29 -5.00 -28.50
C LEU A 696 17.95 -5.78 -29.65
N GLU A 697 18.95 -6.61 -29.36
CA GLU A 697 19.69 -7.41 -30.35
C GLU A 697 20.29 -6.54 -31.47
N ARG A 698 20.92 -5.42 -31.08
CA ARG A 698 21.66 -4.50 -31.98
C ARG A 698 23.12 -4.35 -31.54
N PRO A 699 23.92 -5.43 -31.53
CA PRO A 699 25.33 -5.39 -31.09
C PRO A 699 26.18 -4.45 -31.94
N ASP A 700 25.91 -4.30 -33.23
CA ASP A 700 26.64 -3.39 -34.12
C ASP A 700 26.49 -1.92 -33.68
N LYS A 701 25.29 -1.53 -33.21
CA LYS A 701 25.05 -0.18 -32.69
C LYS A 701 25.68 0.01 -31.31
N ALA A 702 25.61 -1.01 -30.46
CA ALA A 702 26.33 -1.00 -29.18
C ALA A 702 27.83 -0.80 -29.40
N GLN A 703 28.43 -1.49 -30.38
CA GLN A 703 29.84 -1.36 -30.73
C GLN A 703 30.22 0.07 -31.14
N GLN A 704 29.37 0.77 -31.90
CA GLN A 704 29.60 2.18 -32.26
C GLN A 704 29.67 3.10 -31.03
N VAL A 705 28.93 2.79 -29.97
CA VAL A 705 29.00 3.52 -28.70
C VAL A 705 30.34 3.23 -28.00
N VAL A 706 30.78 1.97 -27.96
CA VAL A 706 32.07 1.57 -27.37
C VAL A 706 33.24 2.29 -28.06
N GLU A 707 33.19 2.44 -29.39
CA GLU A 707 34.22 3.15 -30.16
C GLU A 707 34.34 4.64 -29.80
N LYS A 708 33.32 5.23 -29.18
CA LYS A 708 33.31 6.63 -28.72
C LYS A 708 33.74 6.83 -27.27
N ALA A 709 33.76 5.77 -26.46
CA ALA A 709 34.21 5.86 -25.08
C ALA A 709 35.73 6.12 -25.03
N GLN A 710 36.14 7.09 -24.22
CA GLN A 710 37.53 7.54 -24.12
C GLN A 710 38.31 6.74 -23.08
N ASP A 711 37.68 6.46 -21.94
CA ASP A 711 38.26 5.69 -20.86
C ASP A 711 38.39 4.20 -21.25
N THR A 712 39.57 3.63 -21.02
CA THR A 712 39.86 2.23 -21.39
C THR A 712 39.08 1.25 -20.52
N SER A 713 38.93 1.52 -19.23
CA SER A 713 38.17 0.65 -18.32
C SER A 713 36.69 0.65 -18.65
N LEU A 714 36.13 1.82 -19.01
CA LEU A 714 34.77 1.93 -19.55
C LEU A 714 34.64 1.13 -20.84
N ARG A 715 35.55 1.28 -21.80
CA ARG A 715 35.51 0.52 -23.06
C ARG A 715 35.51 -1.00 -22.84
N ASP A 716 36.42 -1.51 -22.00
CA ASP A 716 36.51 -2.94 -21.70
C ASP A 716 35.21 -3.45 -21.05
N TYR A 717 34.64 -2.66 -20.14
CA TYR A 717 33.36 -2.95 -19.50
C TYR A 717 32.18 -2.95 -20.49
N LEU A 718 32.08 -1.94 -21.37
CA LEU A 718 31.04 -1.89 -22.40
C LEU A 718 31.20 -3.02 -23.43
N GLN A 719 32.43 -3.42 -23.74
CA GLN A 719 32.72 -4.53 -24.63
C GLN A 719 32.31 -5.88 -24.00
N ALA A 720 32.47 -6.03 -22.68
CA ALA A 720 31.96 -7.18 -21.92
C ALA A 720 30.43 -7.30 -22.03
N TRP A 721 29.71 -6.17 -22.00
CA TRP A 721 28.26 -6.16 -22.19
C TRP A 721 27.79 -6.72 -23.54
N ILE A 722 28.59 -6.57 -24.60
CA ILE A 722 28.26 -7.05 -25.95
C ILE A 722 28.51 -8.56 -26.09
N HIS A 723 29.51 -9.12 -25.40
CA HIS A 723 30.05 -10.44 -25.72
C HIS A 723 29.85 -11.55 -24.67
N CYS A 724 29.54 -11.24 -23.41
CA CYS A 724 29.46 -12.24 -22.33
C CYS A 724 28.11 -13.01 -22.30
#